data_AF-A0A316B8Y3-F1
#
_entry.id   AF-A0A316B8Y3-F1
#
_cell.length_a   1.000
_cell.length_b   1.000
_cell.length_c   1.000
_cell.angle_alpha   90.00
_cell.angle_beta   90.00
_cell.angle_gamma   90.00
#
_symmetry.space_group_name_H-M   'P 1'
#
loop_
_entity.id
_entity.type
_entity.pdbx_description
1 polymer ?
#
loop_
_entity_poly.entity_id
_entity_poly.type
_entity_poly.pdbx_seq_one_letter_code
_entity_poly.pdbx_strand_id
1 'polypeptide(L)'
;MKKTAKRIALSAMMFGLAGVMPSQAIVAENQRELDIIVRDFDVSHPDFENFQEEAFYSLYSGANDAKGTSWIPSYTGNSEWLDRRTIAGYQRFGCGNTNTPEFGIAVGTAGYPKDLTSKSGAASTVPDYVAALALPANTPQGYAWYGEFSNCQPDVKLNPLGLKVMRGLVSDLCSDDSDSWPLGMKDTQKNCNKTCKTHSWSQVVYVTPGMVKKDLVFPKDADGNLDMYSPIIMKNREACDNGYFEQWYADSVSGTRIEGVVHKRTNTTLILDQDPTDSKYFEIDKNWNNGGYFPLDSVDANLNWVGPKIQYPNQFGAQSLSIFCPPYDYRYASSQTDYMGDNTASLCKAWKAAGGPKNGAAAPTAASGDAKLGLRHLRNYGFTMMGYAAFKYKKGADEVFKFTGDDDMWIYVDGVLVVDLGGTHLAAAGTANMDYLAASGHGCRMGDPLQDSCSVKTDAAGTWLDQSWHHIHFFYADRQTDGSNLRIRSSLSELAPSRYGQPAANNVSVKTETREDGTTYQTISMLLNTTLDDETFMNLTMYGAVQPAIIVMRTETDPATGLMVTKTYGYYIEAITTPEDKGSKGVLYQMSGSLKDASGNVVETGILGSDLIAFNFPYNDEIANDEDLKKAYVSGSAEAPGVGEATWKELLSWNQKITFAVKSTSGKAVVGFPDTPTGEDWAIVTFIPSGDKSLAPVDTTITRPDFAESQQRLESMAGSGELSNEFTADLILTPLPATVGKGDPTKMSDEEYKLYGSSDPSVAASTNRTSVVGGKPGEAGAANGLCFEQNGVESCTNFSKVISGPSRISVRVFDNMGHFVSQYQMTITEEMLHNALGKNALGQTCTDQNQNRHDVYGETGYMLLSAKMYPVSQNGRLLATGPYIYQVTVVEEKYASCVVSNGSPQWLPIDYSRTAETYVRGYRRVK
;
A
#
# COMPACT_ATOMS: atom_id res chain seq x y z
N MET A 1 -22.46 6.46 20.82
CA MET A 1 -22.20 6.21 19.39
C MET A 1 -21.58 4.83 19.29
N LYS A 2 -22.23 3.89 18.61
CA LYS A 2 -21.61 2.59 18.32
C LYS A 2 -20.41 2.87 17.41
N LYS A 3 -19.21 2.50 17.83
CA LYS A 3 -18.00 2.51 16.99
C LYS A 3 -18.11 1.29 16.06
N THR A 4 -19.01 1.32 15.09
CA THR A 4 -19.01 0.32 14.03
C THR A 4 -17.92 0.71 13.04
N ALA A 5 -17.02 -0.21 12.76
CA ALA A 5 -15.89 -0.04 11.88
C ALA A 5 -16.07 -0.96 10.65
N LYS A 6 -16.76 -0.50 9.60
CA LYS A 6 -16.59 -0.87 8.18
C LYS A 6 -15.13 -0.75 7.78
N ARG A 7 -14.57 -1.90 7.48
CA ARG A 7 -13.18 -2.18 7.18
C ARG A 7 -13.06 -2.11 5.67
N ILE A 8 -12.38 -1.08 5.18
CA ILE A 8 -12.38 -0.79 3.74
C ILE A 8 -11.67 -1.92 2.98
N ALA A 9 -12.45 -2.67 2.22
CA ALA A 9 -12.04 -3.56 1.15
C ALA A 9 -11.25 -2.78 0.09
N LEU A 10 -10.00 -3.15 -0.15
CA LEU A 10 -9.14 -2.47 -1.13
C LEU A 10 -8.75 -3.42 -2.27
N SER A 11 -9.66 -3.55 -3.22
CA SER A 11 -9.37 -4.19 -4.51
C SER A 11 -8.81 -3.16 -5.49
N ALA A 12 -7.48 -3.21 -5.72
CA ALA A 12 -6.85 -2.51 -6.83
C ALA A 12 -5.72 -3.34 -7.45
N MET A 13 -5.92 -3.83 -8.68
CA MET A 13 -4.83 -4.17 -9.58
C MET A 13 -4.30 -2.86 -10.20
N MET A 14 -3.33 -2.21 -9.58
CA MET A 14 -2.56 -1.15 -10.24
C MET A 14 -1.58 -1.76 -11.24
N PHE A 15 -2.00 -1.89 -12.50
CA PHE A 15 -1.07 -2.15 -13.59
C PHE A 15 -0.46 -0.82 -14.06
N GLY A 16 0.82 -0.58 -13.73
CA GLY A 16 1.65 0.45 -14.39
C GLY A 16 2.26 1.54 -13.51
N LEU A 17 1.79 1.74 -12.27
CA LEU A 17 2.48 2.51 -11.23
C LEU A 17 2.41 1.71 -9.95
N ALA A 18 3.56 1.40 -9.34
CA ALA A 18 3.62 0.46 -8.22
C ALA A 18 2.88 1.00 -6.99
N GLY A 19 1.73 0.38 -6.73
CA GLY A 19 0.89 0.58 -5.55
C GLY A 19 -0.26 -0.43 -5.58
N VAL A 20 0.04 -1.73 -5.55
CA VAL A 20 -1.00 -2.75 -5.38
C VAL A 20 -1.44 -2.70 -3.93
N MET A 21 -2.71 -2.41 -3.71
CA MET A 21 -3.29 -2.15 -2.39
C MET A 21 -3.48 -3.45 -1.63
N PRO A 22 -3.16 -3.51 -0.33
CA PRO A 22 -3.31 -4.72 0.47
C PRO A 22 -4.76 -4.98 0.89
N SER A 23 -5.07 -6.24 1.15
CA SER A 23 -6.42 -6.72 1.47
C SER A 23 -6.88 -6.45 2.91
N GLN A 24 -6.02 -5.97 3.84
CA GLN A 24 -6.28 -6.13 5.30
C GLN A 24 -6.06 -4.89 6.19
N ALA A 25 -6.01 -3.66 5.68
CA ALA A 25 -5.90 -2.52 6.59
C ALA A 25 -7.28 -2.10 7.12
N ILE A 26 -7.50 -2.33 8.41
CA ILE A 26 -8.72 -1.92 9.10
C ILE A 26 -8.52 -0.50 9.64
N VAL A 27 -9.30 0.43 9.09
CA VAL A 27 -9.50 1.77 9.66
C VAL A 27 -10.95 1.84 10.14
N ALA A 28 -11.22 2.51 11.26
CA ALA A 28 -12.59 2.70 11.73
C ALA A 28 -13.43 3.48 10.69
N GLU A 29 -14.75 3.22 10.58
CA GLU A 29 -15.64 3.89 9.58
C GLU A 29 -15.53 5.39 9.64
N ASN A 30 -15.53 5.85 10.88
CA ASN A 30 -15.52 7.22 11.25
C ASN A 30 -14.10 7.79 11.23
N GLN A 31 -13.15 7.14 10.54
CA GLN A 31 -11.77 7.58 10.43
C GLN A 31 -11.22 7.43 9.01
N ARG A 32 -10.27 8.27 8.67
CA ARG A 32 -9.41 8.13 7.49
C ARG A 32 -7.96 8.27 7.92
N GLU A 33 -7.08 7.42 7.40
CA GLU A 33 -5.65 7.47 7.68
C GLU A 33 -4.90 8.04 6.48
N LEU A 34 -3.98 8.97 6.75
CA LEU A 34 -3.03 9.49 5.77
C LEU A 34 -1.63 9.08 6.24
N ASP A 35 -0.77 8.61 5.34
CA ASP A 35 0.64 8.41 5.67
C ASP A 35 1.32 9.75 5.90
N ILE A 36 2.07 9.89 6.98
CA ILE A 36 2.84 11.10 7.27
C ILE A 36 4.28 10.79 7.67
N ILE A 37 5.17 11.69 7.25
CA ILE A 37 6.56 11.78 7.70
C ILE A 37 6.74 13.13 8.36
N VAL A 38 6.94 13.11 9.68
CA VAL A 38 7.21 14.31 10.49
C VAL A 38 8.70 14.44 10.72
N ARG A 39 9.23 15.64 10.54
CA ARG A 39 10.61 15.99 10.90
C ARG A 39 10.59 17.12 11.91
N ASP A 40 11.14 16.86 13.08
CA ASP A 40 11.34 17.86 14.13
C ASP A 40 12.74 18.48 14.00
N PHE A 41 12.79 19.80 14.06
CA PHE A 41 13.98 20.63 13.92
C PHE A 41 14.39 21.17 15.29
N ASP A 42 15.69 21.40 15.44
CA ASP A 42 16.15 22.15 16.61
C ASP A 42 15.71 23.62 16.47
N VAL A 43 15.32 24.26 17.58
CA VAL A 43 14.84 25.66 17.58
C VAL A 43 15.85 26.65 16.98
N SER A 44 17.14 26.31 16.98
CA SER A 44 18.21 27.12 16.37
C SER A 44 18.30 26.98 14.84
N HIS A 45 17.41 26.21 14.21
CA HIS A 45 17.39 26.06 12.76
C HIS A 45 16.99 27.37 12.08
N PRO A 46 17.83 27.99 11.22
CA PRO A 46 17.62 29.36 10.76
C PRO A 46 16.33 29.63 9.99
N ASP A 47 15.74 28.62 9.33
CA ASP A 47 14.47 28.74 8.59
C ASP A 47 13.22 28.67 9.50
N PHE A 48 13.37 28.16 10.73
CA PHE A 48 12.29 28.09 11.74
C PHE A 48 12.40 29.20 12.80
N GLU A 49 13.45 30.03 12.74
CA GLU A 49 13.65 31.22 13.58
C GLU A 49 12.76 32.40 13.09
N ASN A 50 11.44 32.28 13.19
CA ASN A 50 10.52 33.22 12.57
C ASN A 50 10.43 34.58 13.29
N PHE A 51 10.92 35.66 12.65
CA PHE A 51 10.54 37.07 12.93
C PHE A 51 10.85 37.98 11.72
N GLN A 52 10.85 37.45 10.50
CA GLN A 52 11.43 38.16 9.35
C GLN A 52 10.59 39.35 8.88
N GLU A 53 9.28 39.13 8.77
CA GLU A 53 8.30 40.17 8.44
C GLU A 53 8.33 41.32 9.45
N GLU A 54 8.35 41.00 10.73
CA GLU A 54 8.40 41.96 11.82
C GLU A 54 9.72 42.71 11.86
N ALA A 55 10.84 42.05 11.52
CA ALA A 55 12.12 42.71 11.40
C ALA A 55 12.19 43.66 10.20
N PHE A 56 11.62 43.29 9.06
CA PHE A 56 11.52 44.20 7.92
C PHE A 56 10.64 45.41 8.27
N TYR A 57 9.45 45.16 8.83
CA TYR A 57 8.58 46.23 9.29
C TYR A 57 9.29 47.10 10.35
N SER A 58 10.07 46.50 11.23
CA SER A 58 10.89 47.19 12.24
C SER A 58 11.90 48.14 11.60
N LEU A 59 12.71 47.65 10.65
CA LEU A 59 13.75 48.46 10.03
C LEU A 59 13.20 49.64 9.22
N TYR A 60 11.96 49.56 8.72
CA TYR A 60 11.44 50.52 7.72
C TYR A 60 10.17 51.29 8.11
N SER A 61 9.38 50.86 9.09
CA SER A 61 8.12 51.54 9.49
C SER A 61 8.31 52.73 10.44
N GLY A 62 9.46 52.83 11.10
CA GLY A 62 9.75 53.89 12.08
C GLY A 62 8.98 53.80 13.40
N ALA A 63 8.23 52.72 13.65
CA ALA A 63 7.53 52.48 14.91
C ALA A 63 8.52 52.27 16.09
N ASN A 64 8.18 52.79 17.29
CA ASN A 64 9.11 52.85 18.43
C ASN A 64 9.47 51.48 19.04
N ASP A 65 8.56 50.51 18.98
CA ASP A 65 8.73 49.11 19.40
C ASP A 65 9.60 48.30 18.43
N ALA A 66 9.91 48.89 17.28
CA ALA A 66 10.48 48.24 16.14
C ALA A 66 11.81 48.92 15.76
N LYS A 67 12.59 49.44 16.71
CA LYS A 67 13.95 49.97 16.43
C LYS A 67 14.99 48.89 16.65
N GLY A 68 16.01 48.80 15.80
CA GLY A 68 17.09 47.80 15.93
C GLY A 68 17.76 47.74 17.33
N THR A 69 17.70 48.82 18.11
CA THR A 69 18.23 48.87 19.49
C THR A 69 17.36 48.18 20.55
N SER A 70 16.11 47.81 20.26
CA SER A 70 15.22 47.13 21.20
C SER A 70 15.28 45.60 21.13
N TRP A 71 16.08 45.06 20.20
CA TRP A 71 16.22 43.62 19.99
C TRP A 71 17.20 42.99 21.00
N ILE A 72 16.99 41.73 21.35
CA ILE A 72 17.93 41.01 22.23
C ILE A 72 19.30 40.86 21.53
N PRO A 73 20.42 40.89 22.27
CA PRO A 73 21.77 40.96 21.69
C PRO A 73 22.13 39.84 20.69
N SER A 74 21.59 38.63 20.86
CA SER A 74 21.84 37.47 19.99
C SER A 74 21.31 37.64 18.57
N TYR A 75 20.41 38.60 18.34
CA TYR A 75 19.89 38.95 17.01
C TYR A 75 20.62 40.15 16.41
N THR A 76 20.81 41.22 17.19
CA THR A 76 21.50 42.43 16.71
C THR A 76 22.98 42.20 16.39
N GLY A 77 23.60 41.18 16.99
CA GLY A 77 25.00 40.81 16.73
C GLY A 77 25.20 39.80 15.60
N ASN A 78 24.12 39.25 15.01
CA ASN A 78 24.21 38.21 13.98
C ASN A 78 24.11 38.82 12.57
N SER A 79 25.21 38.81 11.82
CA SER A 79 25.28 39.42 10.49
C SER A 79 24.46 38.68 9.43
N GLU A 80 24.36 37.35 9.50
CA GLU A 80 23.53 36.56 8.58
C GLU A 80 22.05 36.90 8.75
N TRP A 81 21.62 37.00 10.00
CA TRP A 81 20.26 37.39 10.35
C TRP A 81 19.94 38.81 9.88
N LEU A 82 20.85 39.77 10.11
CA LEU A 82 20.67 41.16 9.68
C LEU A 82 20.56 41.30 8.16
N ASP A 83 21.38 40.57 7.39
CA ASP A 83 21.41 40.64 5.93
C ASP A 83 20.06 40.26 5.30
N ARG A 84 19.45 39.16 5.77
CA ARG A 84 18.15 38.64 5.32
C ARG A 84 16.98 39.65 5.43
N ARG A 85 17.14 40.70 6.25
CA ARG A 85 16.06 41.64 6.62
C ARG A 85 16.28 43.08 6.13
N THR A 86 17.41 43.37 5.48
CA THR A 86 17.65 44.66 4.80
C THR A 86 16.79 44.80 3.53
N ILE A 87 16.48 45.99 2.99
CA ILE A 87 15.64 46.14 1.77
C ILE A 87 16.12 45.26 0.61
N ALA A 88 17.42 45.29 0.32
CA ALA A 88 18.00 44.51 -0.78
C ALA A 88 17.91 43.00 -0.51
N GLY A 89 18.14 42.58 0.73
CA GLY A 89 17.91 41.20 1.16
C GLY A 89 16.43 40.83 1.13
N TYR A 90 15.54 41.70 1.55
CA TYR A 90 14.11 41.43 1.69
C TYR A 90 13.40 41.29 0.35
N GLN A 91 13.87 41.92 -0.73
CA GLN A 91 13.34 41.57 -2.06
C GLN A 91 13.69 40.13 -2.47
N ARG A 92 14.80 39.60 -1.97
CA ARG A 92 15.25 38.22 -2.17
C ARG A 92 14.65 37.25 -1.15
N PHE A 93 14.41 37.68 0.08
CA PHE A 93 13.98 36.83 1.19
C PHE A 93 12.56 37.17 1.68
N GLY A 94 11.83 38.07 1.03
CA GLY A 94 10.61 38.66 1.57
C GLY A 94 9.46 37.67 1.75
N CYS A 95 8.62 37.95 2.74
CA CYS A 95 7.39 37.23 3.04
C CYS A 95 6.20 38.06 2.57
N GLY A 96 5.27 37.45 1.85
CA GLY A 96 3.95 38.00 1.58
C GLY A 96 2.99 37.64 2.71
N ASN A 97 2.54 38.65 3.45
CA ASN A 97 1.56 38.55 4.53
C ASN A 97 0.77 39.88 4.65
N THR A 98 -0.01 40.05 5.70
CA THR A 98 -0.81 41.29 5.89
C THR A 98 0.05 42.56 6.04
N ASN A 99 1.22 42.48 6.66
CA ASN A 99 2.12 43.61 6.87
C ASN A 99 2.88 44.00 5.60
N THR A 100 3.08 43.04 4.69
CA THR A 100 3.84 43.19 3.45
C THR A 100 3.06 42.63 2.23
N PRO A 101 1.83 43.14 1.98
CA PRO A 101 0.91 42.58 0.99
C PRO A 101 1.41 42.75 -0.45
N GLU A 102 2.39 43.62 -0.70
CA GLU A 102 3.02 43.79 -2.01
C GLU A 102 3.80 42.55 -2.46
N PHE A 103 4.30 41.73 -1.52
CA PHE A 103 5.03 40.49 -1.82
C PHE A 103 4.13 39.24 -1.83
N GLY A 104 2.87 39.37 -1.39
CA GLY A 104 1.93 38.27 -1.27
C GLY A 104 0.78 38.30 -2.28
N ILE A 105 0.01 37.21 -2.29
CA ILE A 105 -1.25 37.07 -3.00
C ILE A 105 -2.36 36.85 -1.98
N ALA A 106 -3.46 37.60 -2.12
CA ALA A 106 -4.61 37.44 -1.23
C ALA A 106 -5.32 36.11 -1.49
N VAL A 107 -5.80 35.47 -0.44
CA VAL A 107 -6.59 34.23 -0.52
C VAL A 107 -8.09 34.58 -0.53
N GLY A 108 -8.87 33.91 -1.37
CA GLY A 108 -10.33 33.98 -1.38
C GLY A 108 -10.97 33.11 -0.31
N THR A 109 -12.22 33.37 0.05
CA THR A 109 -12.93 32.61 1.11
C THR A 109 -13.16 31.15 0.77
N ALA A 110 -13.17 30.78 -0.52
CA ALA A 110 -13.22 29.39 -0.96
C ALA A 110 -11.86 28.66 -0.88
N GLY A 111 -10.78 29.35 -0.48
CA GLY A 111 -9.43 28.78 -0.36
C GLY A 111 -8.66 28.72 -1.68
N TYR A 112 -8.90 29.68 -2.57
CA TYR A 112 -8.17 29.82 -3.84
C TYR A 112 -7.48 31.18 -3.93
N PRO A 113 -6.36 31.30 -4.66
CA PRO A 113 -5.66 32.57 -4.80
C PRO A 113 -6.48 33.59 -5.63
N LYS A 114 -6.44 34.86 -5.23
CA LYS A 114 -7.14 35.96 -5.93
C LYS A 114 -6.43 36.45 -7.18
N ASP A 115 -5.14 36.19 -7.27
CA ASP A 115 -4.26 36.57 -8.36
C ASP A 115 -3.23 35.46 -8.53
N LEU A 116 -2.51 35.45 -9.64
CA LEU A 116 -1.37 34.55 -9.85
C LEU A 116 -0.04 35.26 -9.63
N THR A 117 -0.02 36.59 -9.52
CA THR A 117 1.19 37.37 -9.30
C THR A 117 1.00 38.42 -8.22
N SER A 118 1.97 38.55 -7.31
CA SER A 118 1.99 39.63 -6.32
C SER A 118 2.24 41.00 -6.97
N LYS A 119 2.00 42.10 -6.26
CA LYS A 119 2.30 43.45 -6.77
C LYS A 119 3.79 43.66 -7.05
N SER A 120 4.67 42.96 -6.34
CA SER A 120 6.12 42.97 -6.54
C SER A 120 6.59 42.10 -7.71
N GLY A 121 5.67 41.36 -8.37
CA GLY A 121 5.98 40.51 -9.52
C GLY A 121 6.32 39.06 -9.20
N ALA A 122 6.10 38.59 -7.96
CA ALA A 122 6.31 37.18 -7.62
C ALA A 122 5.10 36.34 -8.07
N ALA A 123 5.34 35.35 -8.93
CA ALA A 123 4.29 34.50 -9.48
C ALA A 123 4.12 33.20 -8.68
N SER A 124 2.87 32.75 -8.52
CA SER A 124 2.58 31.41 -8.01
C SER A 124 3.00 30.36 -9.05
N THR A 125 3.37 29.18 -8.57
CA THR A 125 3.72 28.04 -9.41
C THR A 125 2.57 27.06 -9.61
N VAL A 126 1.39 27.36 -9.04
CA VAL A 126 0.15 26.66 -9.35
C VAL A 126 -0.15 26.83 -10.84
N PRO A 127 -0.50 25.76 -11.59
CA PRO A 127 -0.79 25.88 -13.00
C PRO A 127 -1.95 26.85 -13.27
N ASP A 128 -1.81 27.69 -14.30
CA ASP A 128 -2.83 28.70 -14.65
C ASP A 128 -4.23 28.11 -14.81
N TYR A 129 -4.36 26.90 -15.35
CA TYR A 129 -5.67 26.26 -15.50
C TYR A 129 -6.30 25.95 -14.13
N VAL A 130 -5.52 25.47 -13.17
CA VAL A 130 -5.98 25.21 -11.79
C VAL A 130 -6.52 26.50 -11.17
N ALA A 131 -5.78 27.60 -11.29
CA ALA A 131 -6.20 28.90 -10.76
C ALA A 131 -7.35 29.53 -11.55
N ALA A 132 -7.36 29.45 -12.88
CA ALA A 132 -8.38 30.07 -13.73
C ALA A 132 -9.76 29.44 -13.59
N LEU A 133 -9.85 28.18 -13.17
CA LEU A 133 -11.11 27.47 -13.00
C LEU A 133 -11.58 27.45 -11.54
N ALA A 134 -10.67 27.67 -10.58
CA ALA A 134 -11.00 28.20 -9.27
C ALA A 134 -11.58 29.63 -9.32
N LEU A 135 -11.40 30.32 -10.44
CA LEU A 135 -11.97 31.64 -10.75
C LEU A 135 -13.08 31.52 -11.82
N PRO A 136 -14.25 30.87 -11.57
CA PRO A 136 -15.36 31.08 -12.50
C PRO A 136 -15.60 32.58 -12.57
N ALA A 137 -15.69 33.12 -13.80
CA ALA A 137 -15.97 34.54 -14.05
C ALA A 137 -17.27 35.07 -13.38
N ASN A 138 -18.03 34.19 -12.70
CA ASN A 138 -19.32 34.42 -12.08
C ASN A 138 -19.39 34.09 -10.58
N THR A 139 -18.30 33.72 -9.90
CA THR A 139 -18.33 33.43 -8.45
C THR A 139 -17.49 34.47 -7.67
N PRO A 140 -18.13 35.46 -7.03
CA PRO A 140 -17.43 36.36 -6.11
C PRO A 140 -16.82 35.57 -4.97
N GLN A 141 -15.48 35.46 -4.91
CA GLN A 141 -14.79 34.66 -3.89
C GLN A 141 -14.40 35.44 -2.61
N GLY A 142 -15.01 36.60 -2.36
CA GLY A 142 -14.72 37.37 -1.15
C GLY A 142 -13.24 37.66 -0.93
N TYR A 143 -12.84 37.95 0.31
CA TYR A 143 -11.45 37.81 0.76
C TYR A 143 -11.47 36.90 1.98
N ALA A 144 -10.50 35.99 2.11
CA ALA A 144 -10.32 35.26 3.36
C ALA A 144 -9.86 36.27 4.43
N TRP A 145 -10.70 36.47 5.44
CA TRP A 145 -10.39 37.32 6.58
C TRP A 145 -10.12 36.44 7.80
N TYR A 146 -8.98 36.64 8.46
CA TYR A 146 -8.66 36.02 9.74
C TYR A 146 -8.61 37.08 10.83
N GLY A 147 -9.12 36.77 12.02
CA GLY A 147 -9.24 37.78 13.08
C GLY A 147 -9.49 37.22 14.46
N GLU A 148 -9.71 38.15 15.38
CA GLU A 148 -10.11 37.86 16.76
C GLU A 148 -11.52 38.41 17.02
N PHE A 149 -12.31 37.62 17.75
CA PHE A 149 -13.70 37.90 18.02
C PHE A 149 -14.00 37.63 19.50
N SER A 150 -14.95 38.38 20.05
CA SER A 150 -15.34 38.29 21.45
C SER A 150 -16.84 38.05 21.62
N ASN A 151 -17.26 37.88 22.88
CA ASN A 151 -18.63 37.46 23.24
C ASN A 151 -19.02 36.13 22.59
N CYS A 152 -18.04 35.22 22.45
CA CYS A 152 -18.22 33.91 21.87
C CYS A 152 -19.03 33.00 22.79
N GLN A 153 -19.90 32.20 22.18
CA GLN A 153 -20.72 31.21 22.87
C GLN A 153 -20.09 29.83 22.76
N PRO A 154 -20.31 28.93 23.74
CA PRO A 154 -19.90 27.53 23.62
C PRO A 154 -20.51 26.90 22.35
N ASP A 155 -19.68 26.13 21.66
CA ASP A 155 -20.07 25.39 20.46
C ASP A 155 -19.34 24.05 20.47
N VAL A 156 -20.03 22.95 20.17
CA VAL A 156 -19.46 21.61 20.31
C VAL A 156 -18.25 21.38 19.40
N LYS A 157 -18.15 22.12 18.29
CA LYS A 157 -17.13 21.95 17.26
C LYS A 157 -16.14 23.11 17.24
N LEU A 158 -16.64 24.33 17.08
CA LEU A 158 -15.82 25.53 16.92
C LEU A 158 -15.30 26.05 18.26
N ASN A 159 -16.06 25.91 19.35
CA ASN A 159 -15.71 26.44 20.67
C ASN A 159 -15.97 25.43 21.81
N PRO A 160 -15.35 24.24 21.75
CA PRO A 160 -15.63 23.16 22.70
C PRO A 160 -15.20 23.52 24.13
N LEU A 161 -14.26 24.46 24.28
CA LEU A 161 -13.77 24.93 25.57
C LEU A 161 -14.59 26.10 26.14
N GLY A 162 -15.60 26.60 25.42
CA GLY A 162 -16.46 27.69 25.88
C GLY A 162 -15.73 29.03 26.05
N LEU A 163 -14.69 29.26 25.26
CA LEU A 163 -13.86 30.47 25.27
C LEU A 163 -14.71 31.71 24.99
N LYS A 164 -14.34 32.82 25.64
CA LYS A 164 -15.00 34.13 25.45
C LYS A 164 -14.39 34.96 24.33
N VAL A 165 -13.14 34.67 24.00
CA VAL A 165 -12.38 35.27 22.89
C VAL A 165 -11.86 34.12 22.05
N MET A 166 -12.02 34.22 20.73
CA MET A 166 -11.58 33.21 19.77
C MET A 166 -10.87 33.88 18.59
N ARG A 167 -9.98 33.14 17.94
CA ARG A 167 -9.31 33.55 16.69
C ARG A 167 -9.62 32.58 15.57
N GLY A 168 -9.83 33.06 14.36
CA GLY A 168 -10.20 32.20 13.25
C GLY A 168 -10.59 32.95 12.00
N LEU A 169 -11.00 32.21 10.97
CA LEU A 169 -11.63 32.79 9.78
C LEU A 169 -12.95 33.47 10.16
N VAL A 170 -13.19 34.67 9.62
CA VAL A 170 -14.44 35.42 9.83
C VAL A 170 -15.65 34.61 9.39
N SER A 171 -15.53 33.90 8.26
CA SER A 171 -16.59 33.05 7.71
C SER A 171 -17.02 31.94 8.68
N ASP A 172 -16.10 31.45 9.51
CA ASP A 172 -16.41 30.39 10.48
C ASP A 172 -16.99 30.97 11.78
N LEU A 173 -16.35 32.01 12.33
CA LEU A 173 -16.62 32.46 13.69
C LEU A 173 -17.58 33.65 13.80
N CYS A 174 -17.68 34.48 12.77
CA CYS A 174 -18.20 35.83 12.91
C CYS A 174 -19.32 36.21 11.93
N SER A 175 -19.12 36.07 10.61
CA SER A 175 -20.09 36.55 9.61
C SER A 175 -20.02 35.79 8.27
N ASP A 176 -21.18 35.31 7.82
CA ASP A 176 -21.36 34.72 6.48
C ASP A 176 -21.27 35.77 5.36
N ASP A 177 -21.47 37.06 5.68
CA ASP A 177 -21.46 38.16 4.71
C ASP A 177 -20.04 38.63 4.34
N SER A 178 -19.01 38.03 4.94
CA SER A 178 -17.61 38.45 4.76
C SER A 178 -17.11 38.41 3.31
N ASP A 179 -17.79 37.65 2.45
CA ASP A 179 -17.58 37.64 1.00
C ASP A 179 -17.87 38.97 0.31
N SER A 180 -18.78 39.76 0.88
CA SER A 180 -19.20 41.04 0.33
C SER A 180 -18.34 42.21 0.82
N TRP A 181 -17.45 41.98 1.79
CA TRP A 181 -16.70 43.05 2.43
C TRP A 181 -15.60 43.60 1.50
N PRO A 182 -15.59 44.92 1.22
CA PRO A 182 -14.52 45.52 0.43
C PRO A 182 -13.20 45.53 1.22
N LEU A 183 -12.07 45.47 0.52
CA LEU A 183 -10.73 45.39 1.10
C LEU A 183 -10.42 46.48 2.16
N GLY A 184 -10.98 47.68 2.00
CA GLY A 184 -10.77 48.83 2.91
C GLY A 184 -11.82 48.98 4.02
N MET A 185 -12.68 47.99 4.24
CA MET A 185 -13.75 48.07 5.25
C MET A 185 -13.18 48.18 6.66
N LYS A 186 -13.62 49.20 7.41
CA LYS A 186 -13.17 49.41 8.81
C LYS A 186 -13.78 48.36 9.72
N ASP A 187 -13.03 47.94 10.74
CA ASP A 187 -13.49 46.94 11.71
C ASP A 187 -14.80 47.34 12.42
N THR A 188 -15.01 48.64 12.68
CA THR A 188 -16.27 49.15 13.26
C THR A 188 -17.50 48.98 12.37
N GLN A 189 -17.32 48.64 11.08
CA GLN A 189 -18.40 48.40 10.13
C GLN A 189 -18.66 46.90 9.93
N LYS A 190 -17.76 46.03 10.38
CA LYS A 190 -17.83 44.58 10.18
C LYS A 190 -18.78 43.97 11.22
N ASN A 191 -19.91 43.46 10.75
CA ASN A 191 -20.91 42.81 11.60
C ASN A 191 -20.42 41.43 12.07
N CYS A 192 -20.85 41.03 13.27
CA CYS A 192 -20.52 39.72 13.85
C CYS A 192 -21.75 39.13 14.54
N ASN A 193 -22.23 37.99 14.06
CA ASN A 193 -23.49 37.40 14.54
C ASN A 193 -23.51 35.85 14.63
N LYS A 194 -22.43 35.15 14.27
CA LYS A 194 -22.29 33.68 14.37
C LYS A 194 -21.90 33.22 15.78
N THR A 195 -20.94 32.31 15.92
CA THR A 195 -20.45 31.77 17.21
C THR A 195 -19.98 32.89 18.14
N CYS A 196 -19.32 33.90 17.57
CA CYS A 196 -18.95 35.14 18.23
C CYS A 196 -19.91 36.28 17.89
N LYS A 197 -20.11 37.18 18.85
CA LYS A 197 -21.11 38.27 18.74
C LYS A 197 -20.47 39.66 18.64
N THR A 198 -19.16 39.74 18.70
CA THR A 198 -18.45 41.02 18.66
C THR A 198 -17.18 40.88 17.87
N HIS A 199 -17.03 41.78 16.89
CA HIS A 199 -15.84 41.91 16.08
C HIS A 199 -14.77 42.71 16.85
N SER A 200 -13.58 42.14 17.04
CA SER A 200 -12.46 42.86 17.65
C SER A 200 -11.53 43.42 16.59
N TRP A 201 -10.97 42.56 15.74
CA TRP A 201 -10.15 42.94 14.59
C TRP A 201 -10.15 41.81 13.55
N SER A 202 -9.88 42.13 12.29
CA SER A 202 -9.69 41.12 11.24
C SER A 202 -8.86 41.67 10.08
N GLN A 203 -8.08 40.81 9.44
CA GLN A 203 -7.17 41.14 8.36
C GLN A 203 -7.36 40.20 7.18
N VAL A 204 -7.11 40.69 5.97
CA VAL A 204 -7.08 39.83 4.77
C VAL A 204 -5.84 38.95 4.84
N VAL A 205 -6.01 37.67 4.57
CA VAL A 205 -4.93 36.70 4.53
C VAL A 205 -4.20 36.79 3.20
N TYR A 206 -2.88 37.00 3.26
CA TYR A 206 -1.96 36.97 2.12
C TYR A 206 -0.95 35.85 2.32
N VAL A 207 -0.59 35.18 1.23
CA VAL A 207 0.43 34.12 1.21
C VAL A 207 1.58 34.51 0.28
N THR A 208 2.75 33.93 0.49
CA THR A 208 3.95 34.07 -0.34
C THR A 208 3.90 33.10 -1.51
N PRO A 209 3.74 33.57 -2.76
CA PRO A 209 3.59 32.68 -3.90
C PRO A 209 4.93 32.11 -4.39
N GLY A 210 4.89 30.91 -4.95
CA GLY A 210 5.94 30.36 -5.81
C GLY A 210 7.24 30.00 -5.09
N MET A 211 7.17 29.64 -3.81
CA MET A 211 8.32 29.12 -3.04
C MET A 211 8.78 27.76 -3.55
N VAL A 212 7.86 26.94 -4.06
CA VAL A 212 8.11 25.56 -4.54
C VAL A 212 7.82 25.43 -6.03
N LYS A 213 8.38 24.41 -6.67
CA LYS A 213 8.12 24.14 -8.10
C LYS A 213 6.75 23.48 -8.31
N LYS A 214 6.24 23.62 -9.54
CA LYS A 214 4.97 23.02 -9.99
C LYS A 214 4.93 21.50 -9.82
N ASP A 215 6.04 20.83 -10.08
CA ASP A 215 6.09 19.37 -10.22
C ASP A 215 6.95 18.74 -9.12
N LEU A 216 6.43 17.65 -8.54
CA LEU A 216 7.21 16.74 -7.70
C LEU A 216 8.14 15.89 -8.56
N VAL A 217 9.27 15.51 -7.97
CA VAL A 217 10.18 14.52 -8.54
C VAL A 217 10.04 13.22 -7.76
N PHE A 218 9.72 12.14 -8.45
CA PHE A 218 9.62 10.81 -7.84
C PHE A 218 10.91 10.03 -8.11
N PRO A 219 11.69 9.67 -7.06
CA PRO A 219 12.81 8.76 -7.24
C PRO A 219 12.31 7.40 -7.70
N LYS A 220 13.18 6.65 -8.38
CA LYS A 220 12.90 5.26 -8.76
C LYS A 220 13.45 4.31 -7.70
N ASP A 221 12.67 3.30 -7.35
CA ASP A 221 13.13 2.20 -6.50
C ASP A 221 14.09 1.25 -7.28
N ALA A 222 14.60 0.24 -6.58
CA ALA A 222 15.54 -0.73 -7.15
C ALA A 222 14.97 -1.49 -8.37
N ASP A 223 13.65 -1.60 -8.46
CA ASP A 223 12.92 -2.24 -9.57
C ASP A 223 12.56 -1.25 -10.69
N GLY A 224 12.94 0.03 -10.56
CA GLY A 224 12.68 1.08 -11.53
C GLY A 224 11.29 1.73 -11.43
N ASN A 225 10.49 1.39 -10.43
CA ASN A 225 9.16 1.99 -10.21
C ASN A 225 9.28 3.32 -9.46
N LEU A 226 8.33 4.23 -9.67
CA LEU A 226 8.28 5.50 -8.94
C LEU A 226 7.95 5.25 -7.46
N ASP A 227 8.75 5.83 -6.55
CA ASP A 227 8.48 5.82 -5.12
C ASP A 227 7.57 6.99 -4.74
N MET A 228 6.28 6.68 -4.55
CA MET A 228 5.26 7.65 -4.12
C MET A 228 5.39 8.07 -2.66
N TYR A 229 6.18 7.37 -1.83
CA TYR A 229 6.32 7.65 -0.40
C TYR A 229 7.50 8.57 -0.08
N SER A 230 8.41 8.78 -1.03
CA SER A 230 9.57 9.66 -0.88
C SER A 230 9.66 10.69 -2.02
N PRO A 231 8.57 11.40 -2.37
CA PRO A 231 8.64 12.44 -3.40
C PRO A 231 9.55 13.58 -2.95
N ILE A 232 10.23 14.19 -3.92
CA ILE A 232 11.09 15.35 -3.70
C ILE A 232 10.31 16.60 -4.12
N ILE A 233 9.96 17.42 -3.14
CA ILE A 233 9.51 18.80 -3.35
C ILE A 233 10.74 19.70 -3.53
N MET A 234 10.75 20.52 -4.58
CA MET A 234 11.90 21.36 -4.92
C MET A 234 11.61 22.84 -4.66
N LYS A 235 12.60 23.55 -4.12
CA LYS A 235 12.58 25.02 -4.05
C LYS A 235 12.54 25.61 -5.47
N ASN A 236 11.65 26.58 -5.67
CA ASN A 236 11.58 27.36 -6.91
C ASN A 236 12.33 28.69 -6.78
N ARG A 237 12.17 29.37 -5.64
CA ARG A 237 12.89 30.62 -5.35
C ARG A 237 13.19 30.73 -3.87
N GLU A 238 14.20 31.53 -3.57
CA GLU A 238 14.44 31.98 -2.21
C GLU A 238 13.38 33.03 -1.85
N ALA A 239 12.66 32.82 -0.75
CA ALA A 239 11.65 33.72 -0.19
C ALA A 239 11.26 33.21 1.21
N CYS A 240 10.91 34.14 2.09
CA CYS A 240 10.40 33.90 3.43
C CYS A 240 11.13 32.79 4.20
N ASP A 241 12.39 33.05 4.57
CA ASP A 241 13.24 32.15 5.35
C ASP A 241 13.23 30.67 4.89
N ASN A 242 13.40 30.42 3.58
CA ASN A 242 13.53 29.07 3.00
C ASN A 242 14.94 28.80 2.41
N GLY A 243 15.96 29.48 2.94
CA GLY A 243 17.34 29.35 2.46
C GLY A 243 17.81 27.89 2.48
N TYR A 244 17.32 27.14 3.47
CA TYR A 244 17.60 25.74 3.74
C TYR A 244 16.42 24.82 3.42
N PHE A 245 15.59 25.17 2.42
CA PHE A 245 14.41 24.38 2.01
C PHE A 245 14.71 22.89 1.72
N GLU A 246 15.88 22.57 1.15
CA GLU A 246 16.27 21.17 0.86
C GLU A 246 16.32 20.30 2.13
N GLN A 247 16.40 20.90 3.32
CA GLN A 247 16.41 20.21 4.62
C GLN A 247 15.01 19.92 5.15
N TRP A 248 13.99 20.64 4.65
CA TRP A 248 12.65 20.60 5.22
C TRP A 248 12.02 19.21 5.07
N TYR A 249 12.27 18.52 3.96
CA TYR A 249 11.63 17.24 3.65
C TYR A 249 12.63 16.13 3.28
N ALA A 250 13.92 16.32 3.57
CA ALA A 250 14.98 15.34 3.35
C ALA A 250 15.70 14.99 4.66
N ASP A 251 16.24 13.77 4.75
CA ASP A 251 16.91 13.29 5.97
C ASP A 251 18.39 13.65 6.03
N SER A 252 19.02 13.74 4.86
CA SER A 252 20.42 14.12 4.65
C SER A 252 20.61 14.30 3.16
N VAL A 253 21.40 15.30 2.75
CA VAL A 253 21.75 15.50 1.34
C VAL A 253 23.28 15.67 1.25
N SER A 254 23.94 14.67 0.67
CA SER A 254 25.41 14.64 0.53
C SER A 254 25.90 15.83 -0.29
N GLY A 255 27.02 16.45 0.12
CA GLY A 255 27.58 17.63 -0.53
C GLY A 255 26.83 18.94 -0.24
N THR A 256 25.83 18.94 0.65
CA THR A 256 25.13 20.14 1.11
C THR A 256 25.42 20.44 2.58
N ARG A 257 24.92 21.57 3.09
CA ARG A 257 25.06 21.96 4.50
C ARG A 257 24.33 21.03 5.49
N ILE A 258 23.58 20.01 5.02
CA ILE A 258 22.94 18.98 5.85
C ILE A 258 23.57 17.61 5.82
N GLU A 259 24.71 17.45 5.15
CA GLU A 259 25.46 16.21 5.28
C GLU A 259 25.88 16.03 6.76
N GLY A 260 25.19 15.14 7.48
CA GLY A 260 25.38 14.88 8.91
C GLY A 260 24.52 15.70 9.87
N VAL A 261 23.56 16.50 9.41
CA VAL A 261 22.59 17.19 10.28
C VAL A 261 21.44 16.24 10.64
N VAL A 262 21.20 16.04 11.93
CA VAL A 262 20.25 15.03 12.44
C VAL A 262 18.95 15.71 12.88
N HIS A 263 18.01 15.93 11.94
CA HIS A 263 16.61 16.19 12.30
C HIS A 263 15.97 14.91 12.86
N LYS A 264 14.96 15.03 13.73
CA LYS A 264 14.29 13.86 14.29
C LYS A 264 13.13 13.46 13.39
N ARG A 265 13.29 12.36 12.65
CA ARG A 265 12.28 11.83 11.72
C ARG A 265 11.36 10.82 12.41
N THR A 266 10.06 10.96 12.17
CA THR A 266 9.03 9.97 12.52
C THR A 266 8.19 9.64 11.28
N ASN A 267 8.03 8.36 10.98
CA ASN A 267 7.07 7.87 9.98
C ASN A 267 5.84 7.30 10.71
N THR A 268 4.64 7.78 10.42
CA THR A 268 3.42 7.34 11.11
C THR A 268 2.17 7.69 10.30
N THR A 269 0.98 7.56 10.89
CA THR A 269 -0.31 7.93 10.28
C THR A 269 -0.93 9.17 10.92
N LEU A 270 -1.57 9.98 10.09
CA LEU A 270 -2.48 11.05 10.51
C LEU A 270 -3.91 10.54 10.43
N ILE A 271 -4.66 10.67 11.52
CA ILE A 271 -6.07 10.27 11.59
C ILE A 271 -6.97 11.49 11.40
N LEU A 272 -7.88 11.39 10.44
CA LEU A 272 -9.01 12.32 10.28
C LEU A 272 -10.26 11.65 10.81
N ASP A 273 -10.91 12.24 11.82
CA ASP A 273 -12.15 11.71 12.38
C ASP A 273 -13.36 12.20 11.57
N GLN A 274 -14.39 11.38 11.44
CA GLN A 274 -15.63 11.76 10.77
C GLN A 274 -16.29 12.90 11.54
N ASP A 275 -16.63 13.94 10.80
CA ASP A 275 -17.30 15.10 11.36
C ASP A 275 -18.69 14.68 11.87
N PRO A 276 -18.96 14.84 13.18
CA PRO A 276 -20.23 14.41 13.78
C PRO A 276 -21.42 15.27 13.31
N THR A 277 -21.17 16.43 12.73
CA THR A 277 -22.18 17.37 12.21
C THR A 277 -22.42 17.25 10.72
N ASP A 278 -21.47 16.64 9.99
CA ASP A 278 -21.54 16.47 8.54
C ASP A 278 -20.75 15.22 8.13
N SER A 279 -21.44 14.08 8.12
CA SER A 279 -20.86 12.76 7.84
C SER A 279 -20.20 12.63 6.46
N LYS A 280 -20.36 13.61 5.55
CA LYS A 280 -19.63 13.67 4.28
C LYS A 280 -18.13 13.86 4.51
N TYR A 281 -17.73 14.49 5.61
CA TYR A 281 -16.35 14.91 5.83
C TYR A 281 -15.67 14.16 6.97
N PHE A 282 -14.37 14.00 6.81
CA PHE A 282 -13.41 13.60 7.82
C PHE A 282 -12.49 14.77 8.07
N GLU A 283 -12.22 15.10 9.33
CA GLU A 283 -11.37 16.21 9.69
C GLU A 283 -10.50 15.94 10.91
N ILE A 284 -9.35 16.59 10.91
CA ILE A 284 -8.62 16.94 12.11
C ILE A 284 -8.64 18.47 12.20
N ASP A 285 -8.98 18.99 13.37
CA ASP A 285 -9.00 20.42 13.64
C ASP A 285 -8.27 20.72 14.95
N LYS A 286 -7.07 21.26 14.82
CA LYS A 286 -6.17 21.64 15.91
C LYS A 286 -5.77 23.08 15.69
N ASN A 287 -6.48 23.98 16.36
CA ASN A 287 -6.28 25.41 16.23
C ASN A 287 -6.15 26.08 17.59
N TRP A 288 -5.90 27.39 17.57
CA TRP A 288 -5.81 28.24 18.75
C TRP A 288 -6.94 28.04 19.79
N ASN A 289 -8.16 27.74 19.35
CA ASN A 289 -9.35 27.71 20.19
C ASN A 289 -9.66 26.35 20.83
N ASN A 290 -9.09 25.24 20.34
CA ASN A 290 -9.51 23.89 20.73
C ASN A 290 -8.35 22.95 21.10
N GLY A 291 -7.19 23.53 21.41
CA GLY A 291 -6.04 22.81 21.97
C GLY A 291 -4.85 22.64 21.03
N GLY A 292 -4.52 23.62 20.19
CA GLY A 292 -3.30 23.59 19.36
C GLY A 292 -2.02 23.24 20.16
N TYR A 293 -1.00 22.53 19.64
CA TYR A 293 -0.65 22.26 18.23
C TYR A 293 0.09 20.96 17.87
N PHE A 294 -0.57 20.22 16.99
CA PHE A 294 -0.31 18.87 16.48
C PHE A 294 0.80 18.84 15.39
N PRO A 295 1.54 17.73 15.19
CA PRO A 295 1.47 16.46 15.90
C PRO A 295 2.37 16.37 17.13
N LEU A 296 3.45 17.15 17.18
CA LEU A 296 4.52 16.99 18.19
C LEU A 296 4.21 17.62 19.56
N ASP A 297 3.07 18.29 19.73
CA ASP A 297 2.76 18.88 21.03
C ASP A 297 2.72 17.88 22.18
N SER A 298 2.97 18.40 23.37
CA SER A 298 2.86 17.70 24.65
C SER A 298 1.78 18.28 25.57
N VAL A 299 0.86 19.10 25.05
CA VAL A 299 -0.28 19.66 25.79
C VAL A 299 -1.61 19.25 25.15
N ASP A 300 -2.57 18.81 25.97
CA ASP A 300 -3.89 18.39 25.49
C ASP A 300 -4.91 19.56 25.42
N ALA A 301 -6.12 19.28 24.93
CA ALA A 301 -7.19 20.27 24.83
C ALA A 301 -7.68 20.79 26.21
N ASN A 302 -7.38 20.07 27.29
CA ASN A 302 -7.66 20.49 28.66
C ASN A 302 -6.48 21.24 29.31
N LEU A 303 -5.43 21.51 28.52
CA LEU A 303 -4.22 22.23 28.93
C LEU A 303 -3.36 21.47 29.94
N ASN A 304 -3.46 20.15 29.94
CA ASN A 304 -2.61 19.28 30.75
C ASN A 304 -1.38 18.87 29.95
N TRP A 305 -0.25 18.76 30.64
CA TRP A 305 0.95 18.14 30.07
C TRP A 305 0.73 16.63 29.93
N VAL A 306 0.86 16.13 28.71
CA VAL A 306 0.73 14.69 28.39
C VAL A 306 2.06 14.02 28.04
N GLY A 307 3.16 14.79 28.08
CA GLY A 307 4.49 14.32 27.71
C GLY A 307 4.63 14.00 26.22
N PRO A 308 5.81 13.48 25.80
CA PRO A 308 6.04 13.06 24.43
C PRO A 308 5.08 11.93 24.05
N LYS A 309 4.46 12.06 22.87
CA LYS A 309 3.54 11.05 22.33
C LYS A 309 4.31 9.83 21.82
N ILE A 310 3.88 8.64 22.19
CA ILE A 310 4.46 7.35 21.73
C ILE A 310 4.47 7.26 20.20
N GLN A 311 3.45 7.82 19.54
CA GLN A 311 3.35 7.87 18.08
C GLN A 311 4.45 8.71 17.41
N TYR A 312 5.08 9.62 18.16
CA TYR A 312 6.13 10.53 17.70
C TYR A 312 7.39 10.37 18.58
N PRO A 313 8.07 9.21 18.50
CA PRO A 313 9.15 8.88 19.42
C PRO A 313 10.42 9.70 19.17
N ASN A 314 10.59 10.24 17.96
CA ASN A 314 11.75 11.03 17.57
C ASN A 314 11.36 12.52 17.54
N GLN A 315 11.61 13.23 18.64
CA GLN A 315 11.37 14.66 18.76
C GLN A 315 12.35 15.32 19.74
N PHE A 316 12.59 16.62 19.59
CA PHE A 316 13.29 17.49 20.54
C PHE A 316 12.39 17.97 21.68
N GLY A 317 11.07 17.77 21.55
CA GLY A 317 10.07 18.17 22.54
C GLY A 317 9.68 19.65 22.41
N ALA A 318 8.96 20.18 23.39
CA ALA A 318 8.50 21.57 23.34
C ALA A 318 9.65 22.58 23.55
N GLN A 319 9.83 23.47 22.57
CA GLN A 319 10.95 24.42 22.48
C GLN A 319 10.52 25.90 22.46
N SER A 320 9.22 26.18 22.38
CA SER A 320 8.68 27.54 22.22
C SER A 320 7.48 27.79 23.13
N LEU A 321 6.99 29.04 23.13
CA LEU A 321 5.76 29.45 23.81
C LEU A 321 4.70 29.89 22.79
N SER A 322 3.44 29.45 22.95
CA SER A 322 2.28 29.90 22.16
C SER A 322 1.76 31.27 22.58
N ILE A 323 2.65 32.24 22.62
CA ILE A 323 2.35 33.66 22.80
C ILE A 323 3.18 34.44 21.80
N PHE A 324 2.63 35.52 21.26
CA PHE A 324 3.41 36.44 20.46
C PHE A 324 4.43 37.17 21.36
N CYS A 325 5.64 36.65 21.41
CA CYS A 325 6.74 37.20 22.17
C CYS A 325 7.94 37.37 21.23
N PRO A 326 8.03 38.46 20.48
CA PRO A 326 9.16 38.62 19.59
C PRO A 326 10.42 39.03 20.35
N PRO A 327 11.63 38.83 19.78
CA PRO A 327 12.91 39.08 20.45
C PRO A 327 13.27 40.58 20.45
N TYR A 328 12.27 41.46 20.57
CA TYR A 328 12.36 42.91 20.75
C TYR A 328 11.33 43.43 21.78
N ASP A 329 11.40 44.73 22.10
CA ASP A 329 10.45 45.39 23.00
C ASP A 329 9.11 45.67 22.29
N TYR A 330 8.31 44.62 22.16
CA TYR A 330 6.95 44.67 21.62
C TYR A 330 6.02 45.59 22.44
N ARG A 331 5.41 46.60 21.81
CA ARG A 331 4.61 47.63 22.52
C ARG A 331 3.40 47.08 23.27
N TYR A 332 2.84 45.97 22.80
CA TYR A 332 1.69 45.34 23.43
C TYR A 332 2.09 44.26 24.45
N ALA A 333 3.39 44.01 24.67
CA ALA A 333 3.84 42.98 25.59
C ALA A 333 3.26 43.16 27.00
N SER A 334 3.12 44.40 27.48
CA SER A 334 2.57 44.70 28.81
C SER A 334 1.05 44.49 28.92
N SER A 335 0.33 44.55 27.80
CA SER A 335 -1.13 44.39 27.73
C SER A 335 -1.58 43.09 27.08
N GLN A 336 -0.65 42.25 26.61
CA GLN A 336 -0.96 40.99 25.98
C GLN A 336 -1.58 40.04 27.00
N THR A 337 -2.66 39.39 26.58
CA THR A 337 -3.31 38.33 27.34
C THR A 337 -3.40 37.06 26.52
N ASP A 338 -3.44 35.91 27.19
CA ASP A 338 -3.80 34.64 26.57
C ASP A 338 -5.30 34.60 26.22
N TYR A 339 -5.75 33.52 25.60
CA TYR A 339 -7.17 33.31 25.25
C TYR A 339 -8.10 33.18 26.48
N MET A 340 -7.54 33.02 27.69
CA MET A 340 -8.27 33.03 28.97
C MET A 340 -8.31 34.43 29.60
N GLY A 341 -7.63 35.42 29.02
CA GLY A 341 -7.53 36.78 29.54
C GLY A 341 -6.43 36.96 30.60
N ASP A 342 -5.60 35.96 30.86
CA ASP A 342 -4.46 36.06 31.77
C ASP A 342 -3.31 36.82 31.08
N ASN A 343 -2.66 37.76 31.77
CA ASN A 343 -1.57 38.56 31.21
C ASN A 343 -0.28 37.74 31.02
N THR A 344 0.31 37.78 29.82
CA THR A 344 1.46 36.92 29.44
C THR A 344 2.82 37.66 29.47
N ALA A 345 2.85 38.92 29.89
CA ALA A 345 4.03 39.79 29.82
C ALA A 345 5.24 39.22 30.59
N SER A 346 5.00 38.73 31.81
CA SER A 346 6.04 38.17 32.68
C SER A 346 6.65 36.90 32.10
N LEU A 347 5.81 36.03 31.54
CA LEU A 347 6.24 34.78 30.90
C LEU A 347 7.10 35.08 29.67
N CYS A 348 6.64 35.99 28.80
CA CYS A 348 7.41 36.46 27.64
C CYS A 348 8.78 37.04 28.06
N LYS A 349 8.81 37.86 29.12
CA LYS A 349 10.07 38.43 29.64
C LYS A 349 11.02 37.34 30.16
N ALA A 350 10.52 36.35 30.89
CA ALA A 350 11.32 35.25 31.41
C ALA A 350 11.93 34.41 30.26
N TRP A 351 11.14 34.14 29.22
CA TRP A 351 11.59 33.42 28.04
C TRP A 351 12.69 34.17 27.28
N LYS A 352 12.51 35.47 27.02
CA LYS A 352 13.56 36.30 26.41
C LYS A 352 14.83 36.35 27.25
N ALA A 353 14.71 36.44 28.57
CA ALA A 353 15.85 36.44 29.48
C ALA A 353 16.63 35.10 29.47
N ALA A 354 15.95 33.99 29.20
CA ALA A 354 16.56 32.67 29.05
C ALA A 354 17.20 32.42 27.66
N GLY A 355 17.24 33.43 26.79
CA GLY A 355 17.80 33.33 25.43
C GLY A 355 16.75 33.25 24.31
N GLY A 356 15.47 33.13 24.69
CA GLY A 356 14.32 33.17 23.79
C GLY A 356 14.38 32.14 22.65
N PRO A 357 14.00 32.51 21.43
CA PRO A 357 13.83 31.58 20.30
C PRO A 357 15.14 30.93 19.81
N LYS A 358 16.32 31.44 20.21
CA LYS A 358 17.62 30.83 19.84
C LYS A 358 18.15 29.83 20.86
N ASN A 359 17.39 29.52 21.90
CA ASN A 359 17.79 28.59 22.95
C ASN A 359 16.66 27.60 23.25
N GLY A 360 16.85 26.33 22.90
CA GLY A 360 15.85 25.27 23.12
C GLY A 360 15.46 25.07 24.60
N ALA A 361 16.32 25.49 25.54
CA ALA A 361 16.01 25.44 26.96
C ALA A 361 15.18 26.65 27.46
N ALA A 362 15.02 27.70 26.65
CA ALA A 362 14.39 28.94 27.09
C ALA A 362 12.91 28.75 27.43
N ALA A 363 12.14 28.06 26.58
CA ALA A 363 10.70 27.86 26.81
C ALA A 363 10.44 26.96 28.03
N PRO A 364 11.09 25.79 28.20
CA PRO A 364 10.98 25.02 29.43
C PRO A 364 11.38 25.82 30.68
N THR A 365 12.47 26.61 30.60
CA THR A 365 12.92 27.45 31.73
C THR A 365 11.86 28.48 32.11
N ALA A 366 11.32 29.23 31.14
CA ALA A 366 10.27 30.19 31.40
C ALA A 366 8.99 29.53 31.93
N ALA A 367 8.61 28.40 31.34
CA ALA A 367 7.41 27.67 31.74
C ALA A 367 7.50 27.14 33.18
N SER A 368 8.68 26.67 33.60
CA SER A 368 8.90 26.24 34.99
C SER A 368 8.78 27.38 36.02
N GLY A 369 8.98 28.63 35.58
CA GLY A 369 8.84 29.82 36.43
C GLY A 369 7.39 30.25 36.66
N ASP A 370 6.44 29.75 35.87
CA ASP A 370 5.01 30.02 36.01
C ASP A 370 4.20 28.75 35.71
N ALA A 371 3.87 27.98 36.75
CA ALA A 371 3.19 26.70 36.59
C ALA A 371 1.80 26.82 35.93
N LYS A 372 1.15 27.99 35.99
CA LYS A 372 -0.19 28.19 35.43
C LYS A 372 -0.10 28.59 33.96
N LEU A 373 0.65 29.65 33.62
CA LEU A 373 0.76 30.14 32.24
C LEU A 373 1.79 29.34 31.44
N GLY A 374 2.88 28.94 32.06
CA GLY A 374 3.96 28.19 31.42
C GLY A 374 3.50 26.91 30.74
N LEU A 375 2.79 26.04 31.47
CA LEU A 375 2.28 24.77 30.92
C LEU A 375 1.26 24.98 29.79
N ARG A 376 0.45 26.04 29.87
CA ARG A 376 -0.54 26.36 28.82
C ARG A 376 0.11 26.77 27.50
N HIS A 377 1.30 27.34 27.57
CA HIS A 377 1.97 27.91 26.41
C HIS A 377 3.16 27.11 25.90
N LEU A 378 3.67 26.12 26.62
CA LEU A 378 4.82 25.34 26.17
C LEU A 378 4.46 24.47 24.94
N ARG A 379 5.13 24.68 23.80
CA ARG A 379 4.81 24.09 22.48
C ARG A 379 6.03 23.71 21.63
N ASN A 380 5.80 22.90 20.60
CA ASN A 380 6.76 22.64 19.52
C ASN A 380 6.23 23.18 18.18
N TYR A 381 6.97 24.11 17.55
CA TYR A 381 6.65 24.71 16.25
C TYR A 381 7.67 24.36 15.17
N GLY A 382 8.83 23.82 15.52
CA GLY A 382 9.94 23.67 14.58
C GLY A 382 9.81 22.36 13.82
N PHE A 383 8.75 22.16 13.02
CA PHE A 383 8.59 20.89 12.32
C PHE A 383 8.05 21.03 10.91
N THR A 384 8.32 19.99 10.12
CA THR A 384 7.64 19.76 8.86
C THR A 384 6.92 18.44 8.86
N MET A 385 5.92 18.33 8.00
CA MET A 385 5.17 17.11 7.75
C MET A 385 4.97 16.95 6.24
N MET A 386 5.47 15.85 5.68
CA MET A 386 5.01 15.38 4.37
C MET A 386 3.90 14.38 4.62
N GLY A 387 2.78 14.49 3.91
CA GLY A 387 1.72 13.52 3.94
C GLY A 387 1.36 12.99 2.57
N TYR A 388 0.85 11.76 2.53
CA TYR A 388 0.53 11.03 1.33
C TYR A 388 -0.72 10.16 1.51
N ALA A 389 -1.53 10.07 0.47
CA ALA A 389 -2.48 8.99 0.28
C ALA A 389 -2.70 8.74 -1.21
N ALA A 390 -3.03 7.51 -1.59
CA ALA A 390 -3.74 7.26 -2.84
C ALA A 390 -5.24 7.21 -2.56
N PHE A 391 -6.04 7.79 -3.44
CA PHE A 391 -7.49 7.88 -3.31
C PHE A 391 -8.17 7.49 -4.61
N LYS A 392 -9.39 6.97 -4.49
CA LYS A 392 -10.20 6.59 -5.63
C LYS A 392 -11.17 7.71 -5.97
N TYR A 393 -11.05 8.26 -7.17
CA TYR A 393 -11.90 9.36 -7.61
C TYR A 393 -13.33 8.86 -7.88
N LYS A 394 -14.33 9.53 -7.28
CA LYS A 394 -15.75 9.29 -7.58
C LYS A 394 -16.35 10.46 -8.34
N LYS A 395 -16.67 10.22 -9.61
CA LYS A 395 -17.15 11.26 -10.52
C LYS A 395 -18.46 11.88 -10.05
N GLY A 396 -18.46 13.20 -9.90
CA GLY A 396 -19.64 13.97 -9.50
C GLY A 396 -19.98 13.86 -8.01
N ALA A 397 -19.10 13.28 -7.19
CA ALA A 397 -19.29 13.20 -5.74
C ALA A 397 -18.92 14.52 -5.02
N ASP A 398 -18.36 15.51 -5.74
CA ASP A 398 -17.86 16.76 -5.17
C ASP A 398 -16.89 16.50 -4.01
N GLU A 399 -15.95 15.58 -4.26
CA GLU A 399 -14.90 15.24 -3.31
C GLU A 399 -13.86 16.37 -3.25
N VAL A 400 -13.50 16.74 -2.02
CA VAL A 400 -12.55 17.81 -1.74
C VAL A 400 -11.55 17.40 -0.68
N PHE A 401 -10.34 17.93 -0.79
CA PHE A 401 -9.34 17.96 0.27
C PHE A 401 -9.03 19.43 0.59
N LYS A 402 -9.27 19.83 1.84
CA LYS A 402 -9.14 21.21 2.30
C LYS A 402 -8.12 21.31 3.43
N PHE A 403 -7.39 22.40 3.42
CA PHE A 403 -6.53 22.82 4.50
C PHE A 403 -6.96 24.19 5.03
N THR A 404 -6.79 24.43 6.32
CA THR A 404 -6.80 25.76 6.91
C THR A 404 -5.74 25.81 8.00
N GLY A 405 -4.78 26.70 7.85
CA GLY A 405 -3.67 26.74 8.78
C GLY A 405 -2.56 27.71 8.42
N ASP A 406 -1.60 27.80 9.33
CA ASP A 406 -0.35 28.55 9.24
C ASP A 406 0.80 27.61 9.67
N ASP A 407 2.01 27.67 9.12
CA ASP A 407 2.49 28.65 8.15
C ASP A 407 2.43 28.13 6.72
N ASP A 408 3.31 27.21 6.31
CA ASP A 408 3.38 26.78 4.93
C ASP A 408 2.53 25.53 4.67
N MET A 409 1.79 25.53 3.57
CA MET A 409 1.13 24.34 3.03
C MET A 409 1.20 24.29 1.50
N TRP A 410 1.67 23.16 0.99
CA TRP A 410 1.60 22.82 -0.44
C TRP A 410 0.86 21.51 -0.63
N ILE A 411 -0.13 21.48 -1.51
CA ILE A 411 -0.87 20.25 -1.86
C ILE A 411 -0.66 19.96 -3.34
N TYR A 412 -0.23 18.75 -3.64
CA TYR A 412 -0.03 18.21 -4.98
C TYR A 412 -1.01 17.07 -5.21
N VAL A 413 -1.56 16.99 -6.42
CA VAL A 413 -2.36 15.85 -6.87
C VAL A 413 -1.73 15.29 -8.13
N ASP A 414 -1.51 13.98 -8.16
CA ASP A 414 -0.75 13.28 -9.20
C ASP A 414 0.60 13.95 -9.53
N GLY A 415 1.28 14.44 -8.49
CA GLY A 415 2.60 15.07 -8.61
C GLY A 415 2.59 16.53 -9.06
N VAL A 416 1.43 17.14 -9.34
CA VAL A 416 1.31 18.52 -9.81
C VAL A 416 0.67 19.40 -8.74
N LEU A 417 1.22 20.60 -8.53
CA LEU A 417 0.79 21.53 -7.48
C LEU A 417 -0.65 22.03 -7.72
N VAL A 418 -1.45 22.01 -6.66
CA VAL A 418 -2.86 22.48 -6.64
C VAL A 418 -3.06 23.64 -5.67
N VAL A 419 -2.42 23.59 -4.51
CA VAL A 419 -2.52 24.62 -3.46
C VAL A 419 -1.12 25.10 -3.10
N ASP A 420 -0.90 26.42 -3.13
CA ASP A 420 0.36 27.09 -2.81
C ASP A 420 0.13 28.16 -1.74
N LEU A 421 0.31 27.77 -0.48
CA LEU A 421 0.22 28.64 0.69
C LEU A 421 1.61 28.71 1.32
N GLY A 422 2.54 29.39 0.66
CA GLY A 422 3.89 29.57 1.18
C GLY A 422 4.02 30.77 2.10
N GLY A 423 5.04 30.79 2.95
CA GLY A 423 5.43 31.93 3.77
C GLY A 423 4.74 31.98 5.12
N THR A 424 5.22 32.85 6.00
CA THR A 424 4.64 33.05 7.33
C THR A 424 3.44 33.96 7.18
N HIS A 425 2.27 33.47 7.56
CA HIS A 425 1.01 34.18 7.37
C HIS A 425 -0.03 33.76 8.40
N LEU A 426 -1.08 34.57 8.58
CA LEU A 426 -2.26 34.14 9.33
C LEU A 426 -2.88 32.90 8.69
N ALA A 427 -3.58 32.06 9.47
CA ALA A 427 -4.14 30.82 8.95
C ALA A 427 -4.90 31.00 7.62
N ALA A 428 -4.39 30.37 6.56
CA ALA A 428 -4.89 30.46 5.20
C ALA A 428 -5.65 29.20 4.80
N ALA A 429 -6.73 29.37 4.04
CA ALA A 429 -7.51 28.27 3.51
C ALA A 429 -6.99 27.84 2.12
N GLY A 430 -6.94 26.53 1.88
CA GLY A 430 -6.60 25.94 0.59
C GLY A 430 -7.58 24.82 0.23
N THR A 431 -8.04 24.77 -1.03
CA THR A 431 -9.00 23.75 -1.49
C THR A 431 -8.52 23.05 -2.75
N ALA A 432 -8.42 21.72 -2.70
CA ALA A 432 -8.34 20.85 -3.88
C ALA A 432 -9.71 20.19 -4.12
N ASN A 433 -10.34 20.45 -5.28
CA ASN A 433 -11.62 19.85 -5.67
C ASN A 433 -11.39 18.81 -6.78
N MET A 434 -11.81 17.57 -6.56
CA MET A 434 -11.44 16.45 -7.44
C MET A 434 -12.20 16.45 -8.76
N ASP A 435 -13.48 16.82 -8.78
CA ASP A 435 -14.24 16.96 -10.03
C ASP A 435 -13.64 18.04 -10.93
N TYR A 436 -13.14 19.10 -10.31
CA TYR A 436 -12.47 20.17 -10.99
C TYR A 436 -11.13 19.70 -11.63
N LEU A 437 -10.28 19.05 -10.85
CA LEU A 437 -9.00 18.50 -11.34
C LEU A 437 -9.24 17.47 -12.45
N ALA A 438 -10.24 16.60 -12.27
CA ALA A 438 -10.66 15.60 -13.24
C ALA A 438 -11.04 16.19 -14.59
N ALA A 439 -11.90 17.21 -14.62
CA ALA A 439 -12.33 17.88 -15.85
C ALA A 439 -11.18 18.57 -16.59
N SER A 440 -10.10 18.92 -15.87
CA SER A 440 -8.93 19.57 -16.44
C SER A 440 -7.83 18.61 -16.91
N GLY A 441 -7.99 17.30 -16.70
CA GLY A 441 -6.96 16.30 -16.98
C GLY A 441 -5.69 16.51 -16.16
N HIS A 442 -5.82 17.00 -14.93
CA HIS A 442 -4.70 17.28 -14.03
C HIS A 442 -3.86 16.01 -13.79
N GLY A 443 -2.53 16.15 -13.75
CA GLY A 443 -1.60 15.03 -13.60
C GLY A 443 -1.38 14.19 -14.85
N CYS A 444 -2.14 14.46 -15.92
CA CYS A 444 -2.13 13.72 -17.18
C CYS A 444 -1.85 14.56 -18.41
N ARG A 445 -1.30 15.75 -18.22
CA ARG A 445 -0.85 16.61 -19.31
C ARG A 445 0.57 16.24 -19.71
N MET A 446 0.96 16.66 -20.91
CA MET A 446 2.30 16.41 -21.44
C MET A 446 3.36 17.02 -20.50
N GLY A 447 4.26 16.16 -20.00
CA GLY A 447 5.32 16.53 -19.07
C GLY A 447 4.93 16.49 -17.59
N ASP A 448 3.69 16.13 -17.25
CA ASP A 448 3.31 15.94 -15.84
C ASP A 448 4.02 14.70 -15.25
N PRO A 449 4.36 14.69 -13.95
CA PRO A 449 5.20 13.65 -13.35
C PRO A 449 4.66 12.23 -13.48
N LEU A 450 3.34 12.07 -13.50
CA LEU A 450 2.67 10.76 -13.56
C LEU A 450 2.01 10.48 -14.92
N GLN A 451 2.44 11.19 -15.98
CA GLN A 451 1.87 11.07 -17.32
C GLN A 451 1.81 9.62 -17.85
N ASP A 452 2.81 8.79 -17.53
CA ASP A 452 2.89 7.40 -17.99
C ASP A 452 1.73 6.51 -17.51
N SER A 453 1.03 6.93 -16.44
CA SER A 453 -0.11 6.21 -15.87
C SER A 453 -1.47 6.62 -16.42
N CYS A 454 -1.50 7.58 -17.32
CA CYS A 454 -2.76 8.22 -17.71
C CYS A 454 -3.68 7.35 -18.56
N SER A 455 -3.13 6.30 -19.18
CA SER A 455 -3.90 5.32 -19.95
C SER A 455 -4.98 4.59 -19.13
N VAL A 456 -4.80 4.48 -17.81
CA VAL A 456 -5.77 3.88 -16.88
C VAL A 456 -6.50 4.91 -16.02
N LYS A 457 -6.13 6.19 -16.10
CA LYS A 457 -6.73 7.28 -15.32
C LYS A 457 -7.68 8.15 -16.12
N THR A 458 -7.53 8.25 -17.44
CA THR A 458 -8.26 9.22 -18.26
C THR A 458 -9.01 8.58 -19.42
N ASP A 459 -10.13 9.20 -19.80
CA ASP A 459 -10.83 8.89 -21.03
C ASP A 459 -10.15 9.52 -22.27
N ALA A 460 -10.72 9.28 -23.45
CA ALA A 460 -10.18 9.83 -24.70
C ALA A 460 -10.22 11.38 -24.77
N ALA A 461 -10.98 12.04 -23.90
CA ALA A 461 -11.02 13.50 -23.78
C ALA A 461 -10.01 14.03 -22.75
N GLY A 462 -9.25 13.15 -22.09
CA GLY A 462 -8.29 13.51 -21.04
C GLY A 462 -8.95 13.81 -19.69
N THR A 463 -10.23 13.46 -19.51
CA THR A 463 -10.94 13.61 -18.22
C THR A 463 -10.68 12.38 -17.36
N TRP A 464 -10.55 12.53 -16.03
CA TRP A 464 -10.41 11.35 -15.17
C TRP A 464 -11.60 10.39 -15.30
N LEU A 465 -11.30 9.10 -15.34
CA LEU A 465 -12.30 8.03 -15.35
C LEU A 465 -12.97 7.96 -13.97
N ASP A 466 -14.25 7.59 -13.93
CA ASP A 466 -14.84 7.24 -12.64
C ASP A 466 -14.11 6.02 -12.06
N GLN A 467 -13.94 5.98 -10.74
CA GLN A 467 -13.24 4.91 -10.03
C GLN A 467 -11.72 4.80 -10.29
N SER A 468 -11.09 5.74 -11.00
CA SER A 468 -9.63 5.72 -11.18
C SER A 468 -8.89 6.12 -9.90
N TRP A 469 -7.69 5.56 -9.73
CA TRP A 469 -6.80 5.86 -8.61
C TRP A 469 -5.92 7.06 -8.90
N HIS A 470 -5.81 7.94 -7.91
CA HIS A 470 -5.01 9.17 -7.94
C HIS A 470 -4.21 9.32 -6.66
N HIS A 471 -3.18 10.15 -6.69
CA HIS A 471 -2.28 10.37 -5.56
C HIS A 471 -2.41 11.79 -5.03
N ILE A 472 -2.47 11.96 -3.72
CA ILE A 472 -2.39 13.27 -3.08
C ILE A 472 -1.16 13.30 -2.17
N HIS A 473 -0.37 14.35 -2.32
CA HIS A 473 0.77 14.66 -1.46
C HIS A 473 0.56 16.03 -0.85
N PHE A 474 0.90 16.22 0.41
CA PHE A 474 0.91 17.53 1.03
C PHE A 474 2.17 17.74 1.85
N PHE A 475 2.61 18.99 1.91
CA PHE A 475 3.85 19.40 2.57
C PHE A 475 3.52 20.59 3.45
N TYR A 476 3.62 20.38 4.75
CA TYR A 476 3.31 21.36 5.77
C TYR A 476 4.59 21.71 6.53
N ALA A 477 4.85 23.00 6.72
CA ALA A 477 5.88 23.47 7.64
C ALA A 477 5.24 24.43 8.64
N ASP A 478 5.35 24.07 9.90
CA ASP A 478 4.99 24.96 10.99
C ASP A 478 6.24 25.78 11.35
N ARG A 479 6.09 27.08 11.57
CA ARG A 479 7.19 27.96 11.97
C ARG A 479 6.73 28.79 13.15
N GLN A 480 7.68 29.28 13.94
CA GLN A 480 7.36 29.90 15.22
C GLN A 480 6.56 31.23 15.06
N THR A 481 5.22 31.20 14.98
CA THR A 481 4.36 32.40 14.95
C THR A 481 3.56 32.59 16.25
N ASP A 482 2.46 33.35 16.22
CA ASP A 482 1.50 33.46 17.32
C ASP A 482 0.47 32.30 17.34
N GLY A 483 0.54 31.36 16.38
CA GLY A 483 -0.33 30.20 16.20
C GLY A 483 0.38 29.06 15.42
N SER A 484 -0.30 27.94 15.19
CA SER A 484 0.16 26.73 14.45
C SER A 484 -1.06 25.91 13.97
N ASN A 485 -2.06 26.66 13.52
CA ASN A 485 -3.35 26.19 13.09
C ASN A 485 -3.18 25.08 12.05
N LEU A 486 -3.72 23.91 12.37
CA LEU A 486 -3.79 22.80 11.45
C LEU A 486 -5.20 22.27 11.44
N ARG A 487 -5.89 22.54 10.33
CA ARG A 487 -7.15 21.89 10.01
C ARG A 487 -7.05 21.25 8.64
N ILE A 488 -7.19 19.93 8.59
CA ILE A 488 -7.36 19.19 7.34
C ILE A 488 -8.78 18.65 7.34
N ARG A 489 -9.54 18.96 6.30
CA ARG A 489 -10.91 18.47 6.10
C ARG A 489 -11.02 17.84 4.72
N SER A 490 -11.39 16.58 4.67
CA SER A 490 -11.45 15.78 3.45
C SER A 490 -12.82 15.12 3.31
N SER A 491 -13.31 14.96 2.08
CA SER A 491 -14.46 14.10 1.76
C SER A 491 -14.07 12.95 0.84
N LEU A 492 -12.76 12.70 0.68
CA LEU A 492 -12.25 11.56 -0.08
C LEU A 492 -12.77 10.28 0.56
N SER A 493 -13.67 9.63 -0.17
CA SER A 493 -14.49 8.58 0.39
C SER A 493 -13.74 7.27 0.56
N GLU A 494 -12.73 7.01 -0.29
CA GLU A 494 -11.96 5.78 -0.36
C GLU A 494 -10.46 6.09 -0.50
N LEU A 495 -9.69 5.64 0.48
CA LEU A 495 -8.24 5.80 0.55
C LEU A 495 -7.56 4.45 0.55
N ALA A 496 -6.35 4.43 0.03
CA ALA A 496 -5.39 3.34 0.18
C ALA A 496 -5.16 2.93 1.63
N PRO A 497 -4.82 1.66 1.87
CA PRO A 497 -4.16 1.24 3.09
C PRO A 497 -2.87 2.02 3.26
N SER A 498 -2.66 2.54 4.45
CA SER A 498 -1.46 3.27 4.80
C SER A 498 -0.23 2.35 4.85
N ARG A 499 0.91 2.81 4.36
CA ARG A 499 2.23 2.15 4.51
C ARG A 499 2.72 2.15 5.94
N TYR A 500 2.25 3.08 6.76
CA TYR A 500 2.56 3.17 8.19
C TYR A 500 1.37 2.75 9.07
N GLY A 501 0.34 2.14 8.49
CA GLY A 501 -0.89 1.73 9.18
C GLY A 501 -0.76 0.34 9.81
N GLN A 502 -1.91 -0.30 10.01
CA GLN A 502 -1.97 -1.72 10.42
C GLN A 502 -1.23 -2.62 9.40
N PRO A 503 -0.48 -3.65 9.85
CA PRO A 503 0.05 -4.67 8.95
C PRO A 503 -1.03 -5.39 8.16
N ALA A 504 -0.86 -5.42 6.83
CA ALA A 504 -1.81 -6.01 5.91
C ALA A 504 -1.08 -6.82 4.83
N ALA A 505 -1.55 -8.05 4.61
CA ALA A 505 -1.01 -8.95 3.59
C ALA A 505 -1.58 -8.62 2.19
N ASN A 506 -0.70 -8.60 1.19
CA ASN A 506 -1.06 -8.40 -0.20
C ASN A 506 -0.89 -9.71 -0.99
N ASN A 507 0.33 -9.98 -1.45
CA ASN A 507 0.66 -11.21 -2.16
C ASN A 507 1.23 -12.23 -1.18
N VAL A 508 0.58 -13.39 -1.08
CA VAL A 508 1.10 -14.52 -0.34
C VAL A 508 1.45 -15.61 -1.35
N SER A 509 2.70 -16.05 -1.38
CA SER A 509 3.06 -17.25 -2.12
C SER A 509 3.51 -18.34 -1.17
N VAL A 510 3.03 -19.57 -1.38
CA VAL A 510 3.35 -20.70 -0.51
C VAL A 510 4.14 -21.73 -1.30
N LYS A 511 5.21 -22.22 -0.69
CA LYS A 511 6.02 -23.33 -1.20
C LYS A 511 6.04 -24.44 -0.16
N THR A 512 5.92 -25.69 -0.61
CA THR A 512 6.11 -26.85 0.26
C THR A 512 7.56 -27.35 0.18
N GLU A 513 8.15 -27.66 1.32
CA GLU A 513 9.53 -28.15 1.44
C GLU A 513 9.56 -29.39 2.34
N THR A 514 10.59 -30.22 2.17
CA THR A 514 10.78 -31.45 2.95
C THR A 514 12.07 -31.32 3.74
N ARG A 515 12.02 -31.54 5.05
CA ARG A 515 13.19 -31.60 5.92
C ARG A 515 14.00 -32.87 5.65
N GLU A 516 15.24 -32.91 6.13
CA GLU A 516 16.10 -34.10 6.02
C GLU A 516 15.51 -35.36 6.67
N ASP A 517 14.62 -35.20 7.67
CA ASP A 517 13.91 -36.29 8.35
C ASP A 517 12.67 -36.80 7.59
N GLY A 518 12.39 -36.24 6.41
CA GLY A 518 11.24 -36.59 5.58
C GLY A 518 9.94 -35.88 5.97
N THR A 519 9.92 -35.06 7.02
CA THR A 519 8.75 -34.25 7.38
C THR A 519 8.58 -33.06 6.45
N THR A 520 7.35 -32.75 6.06
CA THR A 520 7.06 -31.59 5.22
C THR A 520 6.78 -30.35 6.08
N TYR A 521 7.22 -29.19 5.59
CA TYR A 521 6.85 -27.88 6.11
C TYR A 521 6.53 -26.95 4.95
N GLN A 522 5.91 -25.81 5.24
CA GLN A 522 5.69 -24.80 4.23
C GLN A 522 6.47 -23.54 4.53
N THR A 523 6.89 -22.87 3.46
CA THR A 523 7.42 -21.52 3.50
C THR A 523 6.40 -20.61 2.85
N ILE A 524 5.92 -19.62 3.60
CA ILE A 524 5.08 -18.54 3.10
C ILE A 524 5.97 -17.32 2.83
N SER A 525 5.89 -16.78 1.63
CA SER A 525 6.43 -15.47 1.28
C SER A 525 5.27 -14.49 1.24
N MET A 526 5.24 -13.55 2.17
CA MET A 526 4.14 -12.62 2.35
C MET A 526 4.65 -11.19 2.17
N LEU A 527 4.09 -10.49 1.18
CA LEU A 527 4.35 -9.07 0.97
C LEU A 527 3.39 -8.24 1.83
N LEU A 528 3.94 -7.47 2.76
CA LEU A 528 3.22 -6.58 3.67
C LEU A 528 3.31 -5.13 3.21
N ASN A 529 2.28 -4.33 3.47
CA ASN A 529 2.33 -2.88 3.27
C ASN A 529 3.38 -2.16 4.15
N THR A 530 3.63 -2.68 5.35
CA THR A 530 4.47 -2.03 6.37
C THR A 530 5.50 -3.00 6.94
N THR A 531 6.57 -2.44 7.50
CA THR A 531 7.48 -3.16 8.39
C THR A 531 6.78 -3.42 9.72
N LEU A 532 6.92 -4.64 10.23
CA LEU A 532 6.53 -5.04 11.58
C LEU A 532 7.46 -4.39 12.62
N ASP A 533 6.94 -4.04 13.80
CA ASP A 533 7.78 -3.54 14.89
C ASP A 533 8.67 -4.65 15.50
N ASP A 534 9.72 -4.22 16.20
CA ASP A 534 10.69 -5.13 16.81
C ASP A 534 10.05 -6.09 17.82
N GLU A 535 9.06 -5.60 18.59
CA GLU A 535 8.30 -6.42 19.55
C GLU A 535 7.52 -7.54 18.85
N THR A 536 6.84 -7.23 17.74
CA THR A 536 6.14 -8.21 16.91
C THR A 536 7.10 -9.22 16.33
N PHE A 537 8.22 -8.77 15.75
CA PHE A 537 9.22 -9.67 15.18
C PHE A 537 9.78 -10.65 16.23
N MET A 538 10.07 -10.14 17.44
CA MET A 538 10.49 -10.97 18.58
C MET A 538 9.41 -11.95 19.02
N ASN A 539 8.15 -11.51 19.12
CA ASN A 539 7.04 -12.38 19.51
C ASN A 539 6.75 -13.47 18.48
N LEU A 540 6.84 -13.16 17.18
CA LEU A 540 6.71 -14.16 16.11
C LEU A 540 7.83 -15.21 16.20
N THR A 541 9.05 -14.79 16.48
CA THR A 541 10.20 -15.70 16.64
C THR A 541 10.09 -16.58 17.89
N MET A 542 9.61 -16.02 19.01
CA MET A 542 9.59 -16.70 20.31
C MET A 542 8.32 -17.52 20.55
N TYR A 543 7.18 -17.04 20.07
CA TYR A 543 5.86 -17.64 20.34
C TYR A 543 5.16 -18.17 19.09
N GLY A 544 5.60 -17.82 17.87
CA GLY A 544 4.93 -18.22 16.63
C GLY A 544 4.78 -19.74 16.45
N ALA A 545 5.71 -20.53 16.99
CA ALA A 545 5.67 -21.99 16.89
C ALA A 545 4.57 -22.62 17.77
N VAL A 546 4.07 -21.87 18.77
CA VAL A 546 3.09 -22.31 19.78
C VAL A 546 1.81 -21.47 19.82
N GLN A 547 1.78 -20.33 19.13
CA GLN A 547 0.60 -19.46 18.97
C GLN A 547 0.40 -19.12 17.48
N PRO A 548 -0.81 -19.30 16.94
CA PRO A 548 -1.08 -19.09 15.51
C PRO A 548 -1.19 -17.59 15.21
N ALA A 549 -0.12 -16.98 14.69
CA ALA A 549 -0.13 -15.58 14.28
C ALA A 549 -0.84 -15.34 12.94
N ILE A 550 -1.17 -16.41 12.21
CA ILE A 550 -1.83 -16.37 10.92
C ILE A 550 -3.01 -17.33 10.95
N ILE A 551 -4.16 -16.87 10.45
CA ILE A 551 -5.38 -17.66 10.28
C ILE A 551 -5.61 -17.92 8.80
N VAL A 552 -6.06 -19.14 8.50
CA VAL A 552 -6.34 -19.61 7.15
C VAL A 552 -7.77 -20.13 7.10
N MET A 553 -8.58 -19.61 6.18
CA MET A 553 -9.90 -20.15 5.88
C MET A 553 -9.85 -20.94 4.57
N ARG A 554 -10.45 -22.13 4.59
CA ARG A 554 -10.55 -23.02 3.44
C ARG A 554 -11.97 -23.45 3.24
N THR A 555 -12.44 -23.37 2.00
CA THR A 555 -13.69 -24.01 1.60
C THR A 555 -13.37 -25.39 1.02
N GLU A 556 -13.90 -26.44 1.65
CA GLU A 556 -13.68 -27.83 1.26
C GLU A 556 -14.99 -28.63 1.29
N THR A 557 -15.04 -29.75 0.57
CA THR A 557 -16.21 -30.64 0.59
C THR A 557 -16.17 -31.50 1.85
N ASP A 558 -17.21 -31.43 2.67
CA ASP A 558 -17.39 -32.32 3.81
C ASP A 558 -17.58 -33.76 3.33
N PRO A 559 -16.67 -34.69 3.66
CA PRO A 559 -16.74 -36.08 3.20
C PRO A 559 -17.96 -36.84 3.73
N ALA A 560 -18.59 -36.39 4.83
CA ALA A 560 -19.77 -37.05 5.38
C ALA A 560 -21.06 -36.63 4.67
N THR A 561 -21.16 -35.37 4.23
CA THR A 561 -22.40 -34.79 3.69
C THR A 561 -22.33 -34.47 2.21
N GLY A 562 -21.13 -34.40 1.63
CA GLY A 562 -20.91 -33.99 0.24
C GLY A 562 -21.13 -32.49 -0.01
N LEU A 563 -21.37 -31.70 1.05
CA LEU A 563 -21.61 -30.25 0.96
C LEU A 563 -20.29 -29.48 1.10
N MET A 564 -20.21 -28.31 0.46
CA MET A 564 -19.09 -27.39 0.67
C MET A 564 -19.23 -26.73 2.05
N VAL A 565 -18.16 -26.79 2.84
CA VAL A 565 -18.05 -26.19 4.17
C VAL A 565 -16.78 -25.37 4.27
N THR A 566 -16.82 -24.25 4.99
CA THR A 566 -15.64 -23.43 5.25
C THR A 566 -15.09 -23.74 6.64
N LYS A 567 -13.84 -24.21 6.70
CA LYS A 567 -13.10 -24.49 7.94
C LYS A 567 -12.03 -23.45 8.19
N THR A 568 -11.59 -23.35 9.44
CA THR A 568 -10.52 -22.43 9.84
C THR A 568 -9.33 -23.16 10.45
N TYR A 569 -8.14 -22.69 10.12
CA TYR A 569 -6.88 -23.28 10.56
C TYR A 569 -5.95 -22.19 11.10
N GLY A 570 -5.04 -22.59 11.98
CA GLY A 570 -3.96 -21.73 12.46
C GLY A 570 -2.65 -22.12 11.79
N TYR A 571 -1.94 -21.17 11.20
CA TYR A 571 -0.57 -21.37 10.75
C TYR A 571 0.42 -20.95 11.84
N TYR A 572 1.24 -21.89 12.27
CA TYR A 572 2.21 -21.72 13.35
C TYR A 572 3.59 -21.48 12.74
N ILE A 573 4.12 -20.28 12.97
CA ILE A 573 5.39 -19.81 12.40
C ILE A 573 6.55 -20.34 13.24
N GLU A 574 7.32 -21.26 12.69
CA GLU A 574 8.48 -21.85 13.34
C GLU A 574 9.75 -21.01 13.13
N ALA A 575 9.85 -20.34 11.99
CA ALA A 575 10.92 -19.41 11.69
C ALA A 575 10.43 -18.27 10.81
N ILE A 576 11.02 -17.09 10.99
CA ILE A 576 10.78 -15.89 10.17
C ILE A 576 12.15 -15.31 9.77
N THR A 577 12.31 -14.96 8.49
CA THR A 577 13.54 -14.33 8.00
C THR A 577 13.53 -12.84 8.32
N THR A 578 14.71 -12.22 8.27
CA THR A 578 14.78 -10.75 8.18
C THR A 578 13.97 -10.25 6.98
N PRO A 579 13.20 -9.16 7.14
CA PRO A 579 12.42 -8.59 6.05
C PRO A 579 13.29 -8.08 4.91
N GLU A 580 12.77 -8.15 3.70
CA GLU A 580 13.35 -7.52 2.51
C GLU A 580 12.47 -6.34 2.07
N ASP A 581 13.01 -5.13 2.07
CA ASP A 581 12.32 -3.94 1.59
C ASP A 581 12.21 -4.00 0.05
N LYS A 582 10.98 -4.08 -0.46
CA LYS A 582 10.66 -4.07 -1.90
C LYS A 582 10.26 -2.68 -2.39
N GLY A 583 10.66 -1.63 -1.67
CA GLY A 583 10.44 -0.24 -2.04
C GLY A 583 8.96 0.12 -2.03
N SER A 584 8.45 0.54 -3.18
CA SER A 584 7.04 0.93 -3.35
C SER A 584 6.04 -0.21 -3.14
N LYS A 585 6.48 -1.46 -3.29
CA LYS A 585 5.64 -2.67 -3.15
C LYS A 585 5.41 -3.08 -1.69
N GLY A 586 6.15 -2.51 -0.74
CA GLY A 586 6.09 -2.89 0.67
C GLY A 586 7.26 -3.78 1.09
N VAL A 587 7.05 -4.61 2.10
CA VAL A 587 8.10 -5.38 2.78
C VAL A 587 7.81 -6.88 2.68
N LEU A 588 8.75 -7.64 2.11
CA LEU A 588 8.61 -9.09 1.95
C LEU A 588 9.11 -9.81 3.21
N TYR A 589 8.26 -10.65 3.79
CA TYR A 589 8.59 -11.55 4.89
C TYR A 589 8.52 -12.99 4.41
N GLN A 590 9.53 -13.80 4.72
CA GLN A 590 9.48 -15.24 4.54
C GLN A 590 9.32 -15.91 5.91
N MET A 591 8.34 -16.79 6.03
CA MET A 591 8.05 -17.51 7.27
C MET A 591 7.91 -19.00 6.97
N SER A 592 8.58 -19.86 7.73
CA SER A 592 8.41 -21.31 7.63
C SER A 592 7.62 -21.85 8.82
N GLY A 593 6.81 -22.87 8.60
CA GLY A 593 5.89 -23.37 9.61
C GLY A 593 4.96 -24.48 9.16
N SER A 594 3.95 -24.73 9.99
CA SER A 594 2.97 -25.79 9.79
C SER A 594 1.54 -25.30 10.01
N LEU A 595 0.63 -25.72 9.14
CA LEU A 595 -0.80 -25.49 9.28
C LEU A 595 -1.41 -26.52 10.25
N LYS A 596 -2.21 -26.07 11.21
CA LYS A 596 -2.82 -26.94 12.23
C LYS A 596 -4.32 -26.70 12.39
N ASP A 597 -5.04 -27.77 12.71
CA ASP A 597 -6.46 -27.71 13.06
C ASP A 597 -6.68 -27.21 14.50
N ALA A 598 -7.95 -27.03 14.87
CA ALA A 598 -8.32 -26.54 16.20
C ALA A 598 -7.83 -27.43 17.36
N SER A 599 -7.60 -28.72 17.10
CA SER A 599 -7.07 -29.71 18.05
C SER A 599 -5.54 -29.70 18.13
N GLY A 600 -4.86 -28.96 17.25
CA GLY A 600 -3.41 -28.88 17.17
C GLY A 600 -2.77 -29.94 16.26
N ASN A 601 -3.57 -30.72 15.52
CA ASN A 601 -3.04 -31.68 14.56
C ASN A 601 -2.55 -30.97 13.31
N VAL A 602 -1.44 -31.44 12.74
CA VAL A 602 -0.91 -30.92 11.48
C VAL A 602 -1.83 -31.30 10.33
N VAL A 603 -2.19 -30.30 9.52
CA VAL A 603 -2.94 -30.50 8.27
C VAL A 603 -1.91 -30.80 7.17
N GLU A 604 -1.82 -32.06 6.77
CA GLU A 604 -0.78 -32.54 5.82
C GLU A 604 -0.76 -31.80 4.48
N THR A 605 -1.91 -31.31 4.02
CA THR A 605 -2.01 -30.54 2.78
C THR A 605 -1.35 -29.16 2.88
N GLY A 606 -1.08 -28.68 4.09
CA GLY A 606 -0.62 -27.32 4.34
C GLY A 606 -1.63 -26.29 3.83
N ILE A 607 -1.19 -25.05 3.59
CA ILE A 607 -1.93 -23.98 2.91
C ILE A 607 -1.99 -24.27 1.40
N LEU A 608 -3.15 -24.04 0.79
CA LEU A 608 -3.46 -24.24 -0.62
C LEU A 608 -3.73 -22.90 -1.33
N GLY A 609 -3.64 -22.88 -2.67
CA GLY A 609 -3.85 -21.66 -3.46
C GLY A 609 -5.27 -21.06 -3.40
N SER A 610 -6.27 -21.86 -3.03
CA SER A 610 -7.65 -21.40 -2.82
C SER A 610 -7.92 -20.87 -1.41
N ASP A 611 -6.92 -20.90 -0.51
CA ASP A 611 -7.12 -20.49 0.86
C ASP A 611 -7.11 -18.96 1.00
N LEU A 612 -7.90 -18.49 1.95
CA LEU A 612 -7.92 -17.10 2.39
C LEU A 612 -7.04 -16.97 3.64
N ILE A 613 -6.06 -16.07 3.63
CA ILE A 613 -5.08 -15.91 4.72
C ILE A 613 -5.12 -14.50 5.31
N ALA A 614 -5.07 -14.38 6.64
CA ALA A 614 -4.92 -13.10 7.35
C ALA A 614 -4.12 -13.24 8.66
N PHE A 615 -3.63 -12.12 9.19
CA PHE A 615 -3.05 -12.12 10.54
C PHE A 615 -4.12 -12.41 11.61
N ASN A 616 -3.71 -13.16 12.62
CA ASN A 616 -4.48 -13.30 13.85
C ASN A 616 -4.26 -12.08 14.77
N PHE A 617 -5.18 -11.89 15.70
CA PHE A 617 -5.12 -10.83 16.70
C PHE A 617 -5.67 -11.34 18.04
N PRO A 618 -5.24 -10.76 19.18
CA PRO A 618 -5.78 -11.12 20.49
C PRO A 618 -7.29 -10.90 20.55
N TYR A 619 -7.99 -11.83 21.19
CA TYR A 619 -9.45 -11.76 21.34
C TYR A 619 -9.91 -10.41 21.90
N ASN A 620 -10.93 -9.84 21.25
CA ASN A 620 -11.52 -8.54 21.59
C ASN A 620 -13.05 -8.65 21.64
N ASP A 621 -13.63 -8.31 22.79
CA ASP A 621 -15.08 -8.35 23.02
C ASP A 621 -15.86 -7.41 22.10
N GLU A 622 -15.29 -6.28 21.67
CA GLU A 622 -15.98 -5.35 20.76
C GLU A 622 -16.22 -6.01 19.40
N ILE A 623 -15.24 -6.76 18.89
CA ILE A 623 -15.33 -7.45 17.59
C ILE A 623 -16.24 -8.67 17.67
N ALA A 624 -16.13 -9.44 18.74
CA ALA A 624 -16.96 -10.62 18.95
C ALA A 624 -18.46 -10.29 19.01
N ASN A 625 -18.80 -9.07 19.42
CA ASN A 625 -20.16 -8.56 19.57
C ASN A 625 -20.56 -7.55 18.48
N ASP A 626 -19.77 -7.41 17.40
CA ASP A 626 -20.13 -6.56 16.26
C ASP A 626 -21.19 -7.27 15.40
N GLU A 627 -22.44 -6.78 15.49
CA GLU A 627 -23.59 -7.36 14.79
C GLU A 627 -23.49 -7.24 13.25
N ASP A 628 -22.90 -6.15 12.74
CA ASP A 628 -22.83 -5.91 11.30
C ASP A 628 -21.75 -6.80 10.67
N LEU A 629 -20.59 -6.89 11.32
CA LEU A 629 -19.52 -7.81 10.92
C LEU A 629 -19.98 -9.27 11.04
N LYS A 630 -20.63 -9.63 12.16
CA LYS A 630 -21.18 -10.97 12.34
C LYS A 630 -22.17 -11.29 11.23
N LYS A 631 -23.06 -10.35 10.88
CA LYS A 631 -24.01 -10.54 9.78
C LYS A 631 -23.30 -10.75 8.43
N ALA A 632 -22.24 -10.00 8.14
CA ALA A 632 -21.43 -10.18 6.93
C ALA A 632 -20.80 -11.58 6.85
N TYR A 633 -20.23 -12.08 7.95
CA TYR A 633 -19.63 -13.41 7.99
C TYR A 633 -20.65 -14.55 8.05
N VAL A 634 -21.77 -14.38 8.76
CA VAL A 634 -22.73 -15.47 8.98
C VAL A 634 -23.70 -15.59 7.81
N SER A 635 -24.24 -14.47 7.33
CA SER A 635 -25.26 -14.45 6.29
C SER A 635 -24.78 -13.91 4.95
N GLY A 636 -23.78 -13.02 4.93
CA GLY A 636 -23.26 -12.40 3.72
C GLY A 636 -24.27 -11.56 2.95
N SER A 637 -23.96 -11.29 1.68
CA SER A 637 -24.83 -10.68 0.68
C SER A 637 -24.99 -11.61 -0.54
N ALA A 638 -25.75 -11.16 -1.54
CA ALA A 638 -25.87 -11.91 -2.80
C ALA A 638 -24.54 -11.96 -3.58
N GLU A 639 -23.70 -10.93 -3.39
CA GLU A 639 -22.40 -10.76 -4.04
C GLU A 639 -21.25 -11.36 -3.23
N ALA A 640 -21.37 -11.41 -1.90
CA ALA A 640 -20.36 -11.96 -0.97
C ALA A 640 -21.02 -12.94 0.01
N PRO A 641 -21.12 -14.24 -0.31
CA PRO A 641 -21.79 -15.21 0.54
C PRO A 641 -21.12 -15.35 1.92
N GLY A 642 -21.93 -15.48 2.97
CA GLY A 642 -21.41 -15.73 4.31
C GLY A 642 -20.86 -17.16 4.47
N VAL A 643 -19.97 -17.34 5.44
CA VAL A 643 -19.39 -18.64 5.85
C VAL A 643 -20.19 -19.34 6.95
N GLY A 644 -21.16 -18.66 7.56
CA GLY A 644 -22.06 -19.23 8.56
C GLY A 644 -21.60 -19.10 10.02
N GLU A 645 -22.53 -19.37 10.95
CA GLU A 645 -22.34 -19.17 12.40
C GLU A 645 -21.25 -20.06 13.00
N ALA A 646 -21.08 -21.28 12.47
CA ALA A 646 -20.07 -22.23 12.97
C ALA A 646 -18.66 -21.71 12.72
N THR A 647 -18.37 -21.30 11.48
CA THR A 647 -17.07 -20.76 11.06
C THR A 647 -16.76 -19.44 11.77
N TRP A 648 -17.76 -18.56 11.97
CA TRP A 648 -17.59 -17.33 12.75
C TRP A 648 -17.14 -17.61 14.20
N LYS A 649 -17.76 -18.58 14.88
CA LYS A 649 -17.34 -18.99 16.23
C LYS A 649 -15.94 -19.59 16.25
N GLU A 650 -15.59 -20.35 15.22
CA GLU A 650 -14.28 -20.95 15.07
C GLU A 650 -13.19 -19.87 14.96
N LEU A 651 -13.38 -18.85 14.10
CA LEU A 651 -12.50 -17.68 13.98
C LEU A 651 -12.24 -17.01 15.33
N LEU A 652 -13.30 -16.72 16.09
CA LEU A 652 -13.18 -16.10 17.42
C LEU A 652 -12.43 -16.99 18.42
N SER A 653 -12.58 -18.32 18.32
CA SER A 653 -11.84 -19.25 19.17
C SER A 653 -10.33 -19.25 18.87
N TRP A 654 -9.94 -18.97 17.62
CA TRP A 654 -8.54 -18.82 17.23
C TRP A 654 -7.90 -17.53 17.77
N ASN A 655 -8.66 -16.43 17.90
CA ASN A 655 -8.17 -15.20 18.54
C ASN A 655 -7.80 -15.41 20.02
N GLN A 656 -8.40 -16.39 20.69
CA GLN A 656 -8.09 -16.73 22.08
C GLN A 656 -6.75 -17.49 22.22
N LYS A 657 -6.18 -17.97 21.11
CA LYS A 657 -4.92 -18.74 21.09
C LYS A 657 -3.67 -17.88 20.88
N ILE A 658 -3.82 -16.56 20.71
CA ILE A 658 -2.72 -15.60 20.58
C ILE A 658 -2.77 -14.56 21.70
N THR A 659 -1.61 -14.23 22.28
CA THR A 659 -1.50 -13.31 23.42
C THR A 659 -0.82 -11.99 23.08
N PHE A 660 -0.32 -11.82 21.86
CA PHE A 660 0.36 -10.61 21.40
C PHE A 660 -0.29 -10.06 20.13
N ALA A 661 -0.20 -8.75 19.94
CA ALA A 661 -0.67 -8.10 18.74
C ALA A 661 0.44 -8.04 17.68
N VAL A 662 0.07 -8.28 16.42
CA VAL A 662 0.94 -8.01 15.27
C VAL A 662 0.86 -6.52 14.96
N LYS A 663 1.97 -5.80 15.05
CA LYS A 663 2.03 -4.33 14.94
C LYS A 663 3.01 -3.88 13.87
N SER A 664 2.74 -2.72 13.28
CA SER A 664 3.71 -1.99 12.47
C SER A 664 4.66 -1.15 13.32
N THR A 665 5.75 -0.68 12.72
CA THR A 665 6.73 0.20 13.37
C THR A 665 6.16 1.53 13.89
N SER A 666 4.97 1.93 13.43
CA SER A 666 4.25 3.10 13.96
C SER A 666 3.41 2.80 15.22
N GLY A 667 3.37 1.53 15.64
CA GLY A 667 2.58 1.04 16.77
C GLY A 667 1.14 0.65 16.42
N LYS A 668 0.75 0.63 15.14
CA LYS A 668 -0.60 0.24 14.71
C LYS A 668 -0.72 -1.29 14.67
N ALA A 669 -1.64 -1.81 15.47
CA ALA A 669 -1.90 -3.24 15.60
C ALA A 669 -2.91 -3.76 14.56
N VAL A 670 -2.85 -5.06 14.26
CA VAL A 670 -3.96 -5.80 13.67
C VAL A 670 -5.09 -5.88 14.68
N VAL A 671 -6.24 -5.29 14.36
CA VAL A 671 -7.39 -5.13 15.28
C VAL A 671 -8.68 -5.78 14.79
N GLY A 672 -8.60 -6.78 13.91
CA GLY A 672 -9.79 -7.50 13.43
C GLY A 672 -9.55 -8.34 12.19
N PHE A 673 -10.58 -9.11 11.82
CA PHE A 673 -10.66 -9.75 10.50
C PHE A 673 -11.09 -8.75 9.42
N PRO A 674 -10.88 -9.03 8.13
CA PRO A 674 -11.48 -8.25 7.05
C PRO A 674 -13.03 -8.17 7.14
N ASP A 675 -13.66 -7.31 6.33
CA ASP A 675 -15.11 -7.06 6.41
C ASP A 675 -15.94 -8.22 5.88
N THR A 676 -15.48 -8.86 4.81
CA THR A 676 -16.12 -10.02 4.21
C THR A 676 -15.17 -11.21 4.14
N PRO A 677 -15.69 -12.45 4.20
CA PRO A 677 -14.88 -13.66 4.06
C PRO A 677 -14.61 -14.00 2.58
N THR A 678 -14.20 -13.03 1.78
CA THR A 678 -13.99 -13.19 0.33
C THR A 678 -12.54 -12.92 -0.07
N GLY A 679 -12.15 -13.36 -1.28
CA GLY A 679 -10.82 -13.06 -1.84
C GLY A 679 -10.59 -11.60 -2.23
N GLU A 680 -11.61 -10.74 -2.15
CA GLU A 680 -11.44 -9.28 -2.31
C GLU A 680 -10.86 -8.65 -1.03
N ASP A 681 -11.15 -9.26 0.13
CA ASP A 681 -10.85 -8.76 1.48
C ASP A 681 -9.79 -9.58 2.21
N TRP A 682 -9.58 -10.81 1.80
CA TRP A 682 -8.53 -11.66 2.34
C TRP A 682 -7.38 -11.79 1.35
N ALA A 683 -6.15 -11.95 1.85
CA ALA A 683 -5.03 -12.17 0.96
C ALA A 683 -5.18 -13.53 0.32
N ILE A 684 -4.99 -13.58 -1.00
CA ILE A 684 -5.08 -14.81 -1.79
C ILE A 684 -3.71 -15.45 -1.87
N VAL A 685 -3.68 -16.78 -1.79
CA VAL A 685 -2.46 -17.56 -1.88
C VAL A 685 -2.15 -17.92 -3.34
N THR A 686 -0.95 -17.57 -3.80
CA THR A 686 -0.36 -18.18 -4.97
C THR A 686 0.43 -19.42 -4.54
N PHE A 687 -0.01 -20.61 -4.95
CA PHE A 687 0.76 -21.82 -4.69
C PHE A 687 1.92 -21.92 -5.68
N ILE A 688 3.14 -22.06 -5.16
CA ILE A 688 4.35 -22.36 -5.91
C ILE A 688 4.72 -23.82 -5.60
N PRO A 689 4.36 -24.77 -6.47
CA PRO A 689 4.71 -26.18 -6.24
C PRO A 689 6.21 -26.37 -6.18
N SER A 690 6.62 -27.31 -5.33
CA SER A 690 8.03 -27.65 -5.19
C SER A 690 8.54 -28.30 -6.47
N GLY A 691 9.79 -28.02 -6.84
CA GLY A 691 10.39 -28.51 -8.09
C GLY A 691 10.72 -30.01 -8.09
N ASP A 692 10.39 -30.76 -7.05
CA ASP A 692 10.77 -32.18 -6.94
C ASP A 692 9.72 -33.08 -7.62
N LYS A 693 9.74 -33.02 -8.96
CA LYS A 693 8.87 -33.80 -9.86
C LYS A 693 9.53 -35.15 -10.14
N SER A 694 9.45 -36.09 -9.19
CA SER A 694 10.02 -37.44 -9.34
C SER A 694 9.31 -38.25 -10.44
N LEU A 695 10.03 -39.17 -11.09
CA LEU A 695 9.51 -39.94 -12.22
C LEU A 695 8.95 -41.27 -11.71
N ALA A 696 7.68 -41.55 -12.01
CA ALA A 696 6.98 -42.73 -11.50
C ALA A 696 6.89 -43.83 -12.56
N PRO A 697 7.47 -45.04 -12.34
CA PRO A 697 7.16 -46.20 -13.15
C PRO A 697 5.83 -46.81 -12.67
N VAL A 698 4.77 -46.50 -13.39
CA VAL A 698 3.38 -46.76 -12.99
C VAL A 698 2.96 -48.25 -13.12
N ASP A 699 3.67 -49.01 -13.96
CA ASP A 699 3.41 -50.42 -14.23
C ASP A 699 4.56 -51.32 -13.73
N THR A 700 4.21 -52.27 -12.87
CA THR A 700 5.12 -53.25 -12.25
C THR A 700 5.01 -54.64 -12.88
N THR A 701 4.16 -54.83 -13.87
CA THR A 701 3.85 -56.13 -14.46
C THR A 701 4.84 -56.50 -15.56
N ILE A 702 5.40 -57.71 -15.48
CA ILE A 702 6.36 -58.24 -16.47
C ILE A 702 5.63 -59.00 -17.60
N THR A 703 4.50 -59.63 -17.26
CA THR A 703 3.66 -60.35 -18.21
C THR A 703 2.74 -59.35 -18.90
N ARG A 704 2.84 -59.23 -20.24
CA ARG A 704 2.09 -58.24 -21.01
C ARG A 704 1.16 -58.89 -22.04
N PRO A 705 0.04 -58.23 -22.41
CA PRO A 705 -0.81 -58.61 -23.54
C PRO A 705 -0.02 -58.80 -24.84
N ASP A 706 -0.58 -59.59 -25.77
CA ASP A 706 0.04 -59.81 -27.08
C ASP A 706 0.02 -58.54 -27.94
N PHE A 707 1.20 -58.06 -28.34
CA PHE A 707 1.38 -56.83 -29.12
C PHE A 707 1.60 -57.11 -30.62
N ALA A 708 1.36 -58.33 -31.09
CA ALA A 708 1.69 -58.74 -32.46
C ALA A 708 1.00 -57.89 -33.54
N GLU A 709 -0.27 -57.52 -33.37
CA GLU A 709 -1.01 -56.72 -34.38
C GLU A 709 -0.42 -55.31 -34.52
N SER A 710 -0.24 -54.61 -33.40
CA SER A 710 0.40 -53.29 -33.37
C SER A 710 1.83 -53.35 -33.89
N GLN A 711 2.56 -54.43 -33.60
CA GLN A 711 3.91 -54.63 -34.10
C GLN A 711 3.96 -54.82 -35.62
N GLN A 712 3.04 -55.57 -36.25
CA GLN A 712 3.01 -55.71 -37.70
C GLN A 712 2.87 -54.35 -38.40
N ARG A 713 2.08 -53.44 -37.82
CA ARG A 713 1.96 -52.06 -38.31
C ARG A 713 3.31 -51.34 -38.23
N LEU A 714 3.99 -51.42 -37.09
CA LEU A 714 5.32 -50.80 -36.89
C LEU A 714 6.40 -51.39 -37.81
N GLU A 715 6.43 -52.71 -38.00
CA GLU A 715 7.38 -53.38 -38.90
C GLU A 715 7.13 -52.98 -40.36
N SER A 716 5.87 -52.85 -40.76
CA SER A 716 5.52 -52.35 -42.10
C SER A 716 5.98 -50.90 -42.33
N MET A 717 5.95 -50.07 -41.27
CA MET A 717 6.42 -48.68 -41.32
C MET A 717 7.94 -48.58 -41.36
N ALA A 718 8.65 -49.47 -40.65
CA ALA A 718 10.11 -49.54 -40.67
C ALA A 718 10.64 -50.02 -42.03
N GLY A 719 9.91 -50.94 -42.69
CA GLY A 719 10.31 -51.53 -43.96
C GLY A 719 11.65 -52.26 -43.83
N SER A 720 12.67 -51.83 -44.58
CA SER A 720 14.04 -52.35 -44.47
C SER A 720 14.96 -51.51 -43.58
N GLY A 721 14.45 -50.43 -42.97
CA GLY A 721 15.21 -49.47 -42.17
C GLY A 721 14.82 -49.46 -40.69
N GLU A 722 15.07 -48.33 -40.04
CA GLU A 722 14.74 -48.05 -38.64
C GLU A 722 13.49 -47.17 -38.55
N LEU A 723 12.68 -47.38 -37.50
CA LEU A 723 11.64 -46.44 -37.08
C LEU A 723 12.29 -45.11 -36.71
N SER A 724 11.58 -44.00 -36.94
CA SER A 724 12.02 -42.72 -36.36
C SER A 724 11.93 -42.78 -34.84
N ASN A 725 12.69 -41.92 -34.16
CA ASN A 725 12.65 -41.82 -32.71
C ASN A 725 11.26 -41.43 -32.15
N GLU A 726 10.30 -41.02 -32.98
CA GLU A 726 8.95 -40.66 -32.55
C GLU A 726 7.95 -41.83 -32.70
N PHE A 727 8.36 -42.96 -33.30
CA PHE A 727 7.51 -44.12 -33.59
C PHE A 727 7.84 -45.36 -32.74
N THR A 728 8.60 -45.19 -31.65
CA THR A 728 8.98 -46.27 -30.73
C THR A 728 8.20 -46.26 -29.40
N ALA A 729 7.31 -45.27 -29.21
CA ALA A 729 6.41 -45.16 -28.08
C ALA A 729 5.16 -44.34 -28.43
N ASP A 730 4.09 -44.50 -27.65
CA ASP A 730 3.05 -43.46 -27.56
C ASP A 730 3.44 -42.45 -26.48
N LEU A 731 3.09 -41.18 -26.69
CA LEU A 731 3.11 -40.17 -25.65
C LEU A 731 1.67 -39.78 -25.32
N ILE A 732 1.27 -39.96 -24.07
CA ILE A 732 -0.05 -39.57 -23.58
C ILE A 732 0.14 -38.30 -22.75
N LEU A 733 -0.61 -37.27 -23.10
CA LEU A 733 -0.66 -35.98 -22.40
C LEU A 733 -2.03 -35.86 -21.74
N THR A 734 -2.09 -35.95 -20.42
CA THR A 734 -3.36 -35.94 -19.67
C THR A 734 -3.44 -34.70 -18.78
N PRO A 735 -4.36 -33.75 -19.05
CA PRO A 735 -4.59 -32.61 -18.15
C PRO A 735 -4.96 -33.06 -16.74
N LEU A 736 -4.41 -32.40 -15.72
CA LEU A 736 -4.67 -32.75 -14.32
C LEU A 736 -5.67 -31.78 -13.68
N PRO A 737 -6.81 -32.26 -13.15
CA PRO A 737 -7.78 -31.43 -12.46
C PRO A 737 -7.26 -31.00 -11.08
N ALA A 738 -7.87 -29.95 -10.51
CA ALA A 738 -7.44 -29.37 -9.23
C ALA A 738 -7.55 -30.30 -8.02
N THR A 739 -8.28 -31.41 -8.12
CA THR A 739 -8.48 -32.37 -7.03
C THR A 739 -7.35 -33.41 -6.89
N VAL A 740 -6.47 -33.52 -7.88
CA VAL A 740 -5.42 -34.55 -7.94
C VAL A 740 -4.29 -34.26 -6.96
N GLY A 741 -3.68 -35.32 -6.40
CA GLY A 741 -2.57 -35.20 -5.45
C GLY A 741 -2.96 -34.44 -4.18
N LYS A 742 -4.23 -34.59 -3.77
CA LYS A 742 -4.85 -33.84 -2.66
C LYS A 742 -4.76 -32.31 -2.84
N GLY A 743 -4.86 -31.81 -4.07
CA GLY A 743 -4.77 -30.38 -4.39
C GLY A 743 -3.39 -29.92 -4.87
N ASP A 744 -2.39 -30.79 -4.85
CA ASP A 744 -1.06 -30.57 -5.42
C ASP A 744 -0.79 -31.60 -6.52
N PRO A 745 -0.94 -31.22 -7.82
CA PRO A 745 -0.71 -32.13 -8.93
C PRO A 745 0.70 -32.75 -8.97
N THR A 746 1.68 -32.24 -8.23
CA THR A 746 3.02 -32.85 -8.14
C THR A 746 3.10 -34.03 -7.16
N LYS A 747 2.07 -34.23 -6.32
CA LYS A 747 2.01 -35.25 -5.26
C LYS A 747 0.95 -36.32 -5.51
N MET A 748 0.80 -36.72 -6.76
CA MET A 748 -0.12 -37.77 -7.16
C MET A 748 0.17 -39.09 -6.42
N SER A 749 -0.88 -39.81 -6.00
CA SER A 749 -0.76 -41.17 -5.49
C SER A 749 -0.44 -42.17 -6.61
N ASP A 750 0.04 -43.37 -6.27
CA ASP A 750 0.28 -44.44 -7.25
C ASP A 750 -0.99 -44.82 -8.02
N GLU A 751 -2.17 -44.77 -7.38
CA GLU A 751 -3.46 -44.99 -8.03
C GLU A 751 -3.81 -43.87 -9.01
N GLU A 752 -3.54 -42.61 -8.67
CA GLU A 752 -3.76 -41.48 -9.56
C GLU A 752 -2.83 -41.56 -10.78
N TYR A 753 -1.55 -41.87 -10.58
CA TYR A 753 -0.61 -42.11 -11.68
C TYR A 753 -1.10 -43.23 -12.62
N LYS A 754 -1.66 -44.32 -12.06
CA LYS A 754 -2.25 -45.43 -12.84
C LYS A 754 -3.46 -44.98 -13.63
N LEU A 755 -4.37 -44.24 -13.02
CA LEU A 755 -5.59 -43.78 -13.65
C LEU A 755 -5.27 -42.79 -14.79
N TYR A 756 -4.63 -41.66 -14.49
CA TYR A 756 -4.39 -40.59 -15.47
C TYR A 756 -3.35 -40.96 -16.52
N GLY A 757 -2.49 -41.94 -16.23
CA GLY A 757 -1.51 -42.49 -17.17
C GLY A 757 -1.98 -43.74 -17.91
N SER A 758 -3.20 -44.26 -17.70
CA SER A 758 -3.67 -45.51 -18.33
C SER A 758 -3.78 -45.38 -19.86
N SER A 759 -3.64 -46.47 -20.61
CA SER A 759 -4.00 -46.58 -22.03
C SER A 759 -5.44 -47.04 -22.28
N ASP A 760 -6.21 -47.36 -21.24
CA ASP A 760 -7.63 -47.77 -21.36
C ASP A 760 -8.44 -46.73 -22.16
N PRO A 761 -9.15 -47.14 -23.23
CA PRO A 761 -10.05 -46.27 -23.97
C PRO A 761 -11.16 -45.63 -23.12
N SER A 762 -11.60 -46.29 -22.05
CA SER A 762 -12.65 -45.76 -21.16
C SER A 762 -12.19 -44.52 -20.39
N VAL A 763 -10.89 -44.44 -20.08
CA VAL A 763 -10.24 -43.32 -19.38
C VAL A 763 -9.96 -42.16 -20.34
N ALA A 764 -9.85 -42.42 -21.65
CA ALA A 764 -9.53 -41.41 -22.64
C ALA A 764 -10.56 -40.27 -22.66
N ALA A 765 -11.85 -40.61 -22.72
CA ALA A 765 -12.94 -39.64 -22.77
C ALA A 765 -13.13 -38.89 -21.43
N SER A 766 -12.93 -39.56 -20.29
CA SER A 766 -13.17 -38.96 -18.97
C SER A 766 -12.07 -37.99 -18.51
N THR A 767 -10.86 -38.11 -19.07
CA THR A 767 -9.69 -37.29 -18.70
C THR A 767 -9.29 -36.29 -19.79
N ASN A 768 -10.00 -36.28 -20.92
CA ASN A 768 -9.70 -35.45 -22.08
C ASN A 768 -8.23 -35.55 -22.54
N ARG A 769 -7.60 -36.71 -22.35
CA ARG A 769 -6.18 -36.92 -22.69
C ARG A 769 -5.94 -36.82 -24.19
N THR A 770 -4.74 -36.41 -24.57
CA THR A 770 -4.28 -36.36 -25.96
C THR A 770 -3.18 -37.40 -26.17
N SER A 771 -3.38 -38.32 -27.11
CA SER A 771 -2.35 -39.28 -27.54
C SER A 771 -1.56 -38.72 -28.71
N VAL A 772 -0.23 -38.78 -28.62
CA VAL A 772 0.71 -38.37 -29.66
C VAL A 772 1.42 -39.62 -30.17
N VAL A 773 1.27 -39.92 -31.46
CA VAL A 773 1.84 -41.11 -32.12
C VAL A 773 2.65 -40.63 -33.32
N GLY A 774 3.93 -41.01 -33.39
CA GLY A 774 4.78 -40.61 -34.52
C GLY A 774 4.96 -39.10 -34.63
N GLY A 775 5.02 -38.41 -33.49
CA GLY A 775 5.14 -36.96 -33.42
C GLY A 775 3.86 -36.19 -33.73
N LYS A 776 2.75 -36.87 -34.04
CA LYS A 776 1.48 -36.24 -34.40
C LYS A 776 0.45 -36.36 -33.27
N PRO A 777 -0.06 -35.24 -32.71
CA PRO A 777 -1.13 -35.29 -31.73
C PRO A 777 -2.45 -35.74 -32.39
N GLY A 778 -3.17 -36.63 -31.72
CA GLY A 778 -4.55 -36.99 -32.04
C GLY A 778 -5.56 -35.98 -31.48
N GLU A 779 -6.84 -36.25 -31.69
CA GLU A 779 -7.93 -35.48 -31.08
C GLU A 779 -8.02 -35.74 -29.57
N ALA A 780 -8.34 -34.69 -28.80
CA ALA A 780 -8.53 -34.81 -27.35
C ALA A 780 -9.67 -35.78 -27.02
N GLY A 781 -9.44 -36.67 -26.05
CA GLY A 781 -10.38 -37.72 -25.66
C GLY A 781 -10.42 -38.94 -26.58
N ALA A 782 -9.69 -38.95 -27.70
CA ALA A 782 -9.62 -40.08 -28.61
C ALA A 782 -8.50 -41.08 -28.22
N ALA A 783 -8.80 -42.37 -28.29
CA ALA A 783 -7.83 -43.44 -28.04
C ALA A 783 -7.12 -43.87 -29.35
N ASN A 784 -6.10 -43.10 -29.76
CA ASN A 784 -5.40 -43.29 -31.04
C ASN A 784 -4.01 -43.95 -30.90
N GLY A 785 -3.60 -44.32 -29.69
CA GLY A 785 -2.32 -44.99 -29.41
C GLY A 785 -2.27 -46.44 -29.92
N LEU A 786 -1.06 -46.98 -30.09
CA LEU A 786 -0.84 -48.40 -30.38
C LEU A 786 -0.81 -49.25 -29.10
N CYS A 787 -0.55 -48.62 -27.95
CA CYS A 787 -0.62 -49.23 -26.63
C CYS A 787 -2.07 -49.35 -26.14
N PHE A 788 -2.37 -50.46 -25.48
CA PHE A 788 -3.70 -50.74 -24.94
C PHE A 788 -3.62 -51.49 -23.62
N GLU A 789 -4.70 -51.43 -22.86
CA GLU A 789 -4.88 -52.17 -21.62
C GLU A 789 -5.80 -53.38 -21.86
N GLN A 790 -5.43 -54.53 -21.30
CA GLN A 790 -6.27 -55.72 -21.28
C GLN A 790 -6.26 -56.33 -19.87
N ASN A 791 -7.44 -56.41 -19.23
CA ASN A 791 -7.61 -56.95 -17.88
C ASN A 791 -6.75 -56.26 -16.80
N GLY A 792 -6.62 -54.93 -16.83
CA GLY A 792 -5.80 -54.20 -15.85
C GLY A 792 -4.30 -54.23 -16.13
N VAL A 793 -3.86 -54.75 -17.29
CA VAL A 793 -2.44 -54.88 -17.65
C VAL A 793 -2.16 -54.15 -18.97
N GLU A 794 -1.15 -53.30 -18.95
CA GLU A 794 -0.69 -52.51 -20.09
C GLU A 794 0.15 -53.34 -21.07
N SER A 795 -0.10 -53.18 -22.37
CA SER A 795 0.73 -53.78 -23.43
C SER A 795 2.13 -53.16 -23.53
N CYS A 796 2.32 -51.95 -23.00
CA CYS A 796 3.53 -51.14 -23.12
C CYS A 796 4.10 -50.71 -21.77
N THR A 797 5.43 -50.52 -21.70
CA THR A 797 6.09 -50.04 -20.47
C THR A 797 5.83 -48.54 -20.30
N ASN A 798 5.26 -48.14 -19.15
CA ASN A 798 4.90 -46.75 -18.87
C ASN A 798 5.91 -46.02 -17.98
N PHE A 799 6.27 -44.80 -18.37
CA PHE A 799 7.01 -43.84 -17.55
C PHE A 799 6.22 -42.54 -17.51
N SER A 800 5.87 -42.06 -16.32
CA SER A 800 5.06 -40.84 -16.17
C SER A 800 5.75 -39.79 -15.33
N LYS A 801 5.57 -38.52 -15.71
CA LYS A 801 6.05 -37.34 -14.97
C LYS A 801 5.05 -36.20 -15.13
N VAL A 802 4.80 -35.48 -14.05
CA VAL A 802 3.98 -34.26 -14.07
C VAL A 802 4.79 -33.12 -14.69
N ILE A 803 4.23 -32.39 -15.63
CA ILE A 803 4.82 -31.20 -16.28
C ILE A 803 3.80 -30.05 -16.31
N SER A 804 4.29 -28.84 -16.44
CA SER A 804 3.51 -27.60 -16.50
C SER A 804 3.99 -26.63 -17.60
N GLY A 805 5.09 -26.96 -18.29
CA GLY A 805 5.63 -26.16 -19.39
C GLY A 805 6.15 -27.00 -20.55
N PRO A 806 6.57 -26.33 -21.65
CA PRO A 806 7.24 -26.97 -22.78
C PRO A 806 8.38 -27.86 -22.31
N SER A 807 8.41 -29.08 -22.85
CA SER A 807 9.22 -30.16 -22.31
C SER A 807 9.83 -31.01 -23.42
N ARG A 808 10.93 -31.69 -23.11
CA ARG A 808 11.57 -32.69 -23.97
C ARG A 808 11.70 -33.98 -23.22
N ILE A 809 11.28 -35.08 -23.83
CA ILE A 809 11.45 -36.42 -23.30
C ILE A 809 12.37 -37.23 -24.21
N SER A 810 13.28 -37.99 -23.60
CA SER A 810 14.11 -38.99 -24.27
C SER A 810 14.12 -40.26 -23.44
N VAL A 811 13.77 -41.38 -24.07
CA VAL A 811 13.87 -42.72 -23.46
C VAL A 811 14.81 -43.56 -24.31
N ARG A 812 15.88 -44.08 -23.73
CA ARG A 812 16.80 -45.02 -24.40
C ARG A 812 16.66 -46.38 -23.78
N VAL A 813 16.50 -47.40 -24.61
CA VAL A 813 16.31 -48.79 -24.18
C VAL A 813 17.56 -49.58 -24.56
N PHE A 814 18.06 -50.34 -23.60
CA PHE A 814 19.18 -51.25 -23.76
C PHE A 814 18.79 -52.67 -23.32
N ASP A 815 19.42 -53.67 -23.91
CA ASP A 815 19.34 -55.03 -23.40
C ASP A 815 20.09 -55.17 -22.06
N ASN A 816 20.00 -56.34 -21.44
CA ASN A 816 20.70 -56.64 -20.19
C ASN A 816 22.23 -56.70 -20.29
N MET A 817 22.79 -56.65 -21.51
CA MET A 817 24.22 -56.58 -21.78
C MET A 817 24.67 -55.13 -22.11
N GLY A 818 23.75 -54.18 -22.15
CA GLY A 818 24.02 -52.78 -22.46
C GLY A 818 24.06 -52.44 -23.95
N HIS A 819 23.62 -53.35 -24.83
CA HIS A 819 23.47 -53.01 -26.25
C HIS A 819 22.22 -52.18 -26.48
N PHE A 820 22.32 -51.21 -27.39
CA PHE A 820 21.20 -50.38 -27.79
C PHE A 820 20.09 -51.21 -28.45
N VAL A 821 18.85 -50.97 -28.04
CA VAL A 821 17.65 -51.66 -28.53
C VAL A 821 16.75 -50.71 -29.31
N SER A 822 16.38 -49.59 -28.70
CA SER A 822 15.54 -48.57 -29.31
C SER A 822 15.66 -47.24 -28.55
N GLN A 823 15.22 -46.17 -29.19
CA GLN A 823 15.12 -44.85 -28.59
C GLN A 823 13.81 -44.17 -28.96
N TYR A 824 13.21 -43.52 -27.96
CA TYR A 824 12.13 -42.57 -28.13
C TYR A 824 12.61 -41.15 -27.82
N GLN A 825 12.26 -40.19 -28.66
CA GLN A 825 12.49 -38.76 -28.42
C GLN A 825 11.30 -37.94 -28.89
N MET A 826 10.86 -37.01 -28.07
CA MET A 826 9.81 -36.07 -28.44
C MET A 826 9.99 -34.71 -27.75
N THR A 827 9.61 -33.65 -28.46
CA THR A 827 9.50 -32.30 -27.90
C THR A 827 8.04 -31.91 -27.82
N ILE A 828 7.58 -31.57 -26.61
CA ILE A 828 6.27 -31.00 -26.36
C ILE A 828 6.42 -29.49 -26.50
N THR A 829 5.94 -28.95 -27.62
CA THR A 829 5.91 -27.51 -27.86
C THR A 829 4.82 -26.84 -27.02
N GLU A 830 4.90 -25.51 -26.92
CA GLU A 830 3.85 -24.71 -26.29
C GLU A 830 2.47 -24.95 -26.94
N GLU A 831 2.40 -24.99 -28.27
CA GLU A 831 1.16 -25.27 -29.00
C GLU A 831 0.58 -26.65 -28.64
N MET A 832 1.42 -27.69 -28.57
CA MET A 832 0.98 -29.03 -28.16
C MET A 832 0.48 -29.05 -26.72
N LEU A 833 1.16 -28.32 -25.82
CA LEU A 833 0.79 -28.19 -24.43
C LEU A 833 -0.59 -27.52 -24.29
N HIS A 834 -0.80 -26.38 -24.95
CA HIS A 834 -2.05 -25.63 -24.95
C HIS A 834 -3.22 -26.44 -25.52
N ASN A 835 -3.00 -27.11 -26.65
CA ASN A 835 -4.02 -27.97 -27.26
C ASN A 835 -4.42 -29.11 -26.34
N ALA A 836 -3.46 -29.73 -25.66
CA ALA A 836 -3.72 -30.83 -24.74
C ALA A 836 -4.42 -30.36 -23.45
N LEU A 837 -4.01 -29.22 -22.86
CA LEU A 837 -4.64 -28.64 -21.67
C LEU A 837 -6.06 -28.14 -21.95
N GLY A 838 -6.32 -27.66 -23.17
CA GLY A 838 -7.58 -27.05 -23.56
C GLY A 838 -7.74 -25.64 -22.99
N LYS A 839 -8.33 -24.75 -23.81
CA LYS A 839 -8.65 -23.38 -23.39
C LYS A 839 -9.76 -23.41 -22.33
N ASN A 840 -9.57 -22.64 -21.26
CA ASN A 840 -10.59 -22.51 -20.23
C ASN A 840 -11.87 -21.88 -20.79
N ALA A 841 -13.03 -22.46 -20.46
CA ALA A 841 -14.34 -22.07 -20.97
C ALA A 841 -14.81 -20.67 -20.53
N LEU A 842 -14.21 -20.10 -19.48
CA LEU A 842 -14.60 -18.80 -18.92
C LEU A 842 -14.01 -17.58 -19.66
N GLY A 843 -13.18 -17.79 -20.70
CA GLY A 843 -12.63 -16.70 -21.53
C GLY A 843 -11.67 -15.76 -20.79
N GLN A 844 -11.10 -16.21 -19.69
CA GLN A 844 -10.18 -15.45 -18.85
C GLN A 844 -8.78 -15.40 -19.46
N THR A 845 -8.08 -14.28 -19.30
CA THR A 845 -6.76 -14.04 -19.92
C THR A 845 -5.80 -13.37 -18.96
N CYS A 846 -4.53 -13.76 -18.99
CA CYS A 846 -3.42 -13.00 -18.41
C CYS A 846 -2.95 -11.94 -19.41
N THR A 847 -2.40 -10.85 -18.92
CA THR A 847 -1.79 -9.81 -19.78
C THR A 847 -0.30 -9.77 -19.52
N ASP A 848 0.52 -9.80 -20.58
CA ASP A 848 1.97 -9.66 -20.46
C ASP A 848 2.41 -8.19 -20.35
N GLN A 849 3.71 -7.94 -20.15
CA GLN A 849 4.28 -6.60 -20.04
C GLN A 849 4.07 -5.74 -21.32
N ASN A 850 3.76 -6.36 -22.45
CA ASN A 850 3.51 -5.70 -23.73
C ASN A 850 2.01 -5.55 -24.03
N GLN A 851 1.14 -5.79 -23.04
CA GLN A 851 -0.32 -5.77 -23.17
C GLN A 851 -0.93 -6.85 -24.08
N ASN A 852 -0.17 -7.89 -24.45
CA ASN A 852 -0.76 -9.01 -25.17
C ASN A 852 -1.58 -9.86 -24.19
N ARG A 853 -2.77 -10.26 -24.62
CA ARG A 853 -3.64 -11.17 -23.86
C ARG A 853 -3.25 -12.61 -24.17
N HIS A 854 -3.06 -13.38 -23.11
CA HIS A 854 -2.73 -14.79 -23.13
C HIS A 854 -3.87 -15.57 -22.50
N ASP A 855 -4.37 -16.58 -23.21
CA ASP A 855 -5.47 -17.42 -22.73
C ASP A 855 -5.06 -18.29 -21.54
N VAL A 856 -6.03 -18.60 -20.68
CA VAL A 856 -5.86 -19.60 -19.62
C VAL A 856 -6.03 -21.00 -20.21
N TYR A 857 -5.10 -21.91 -19.88
CA TYR A 857 -5.14 -23.31 -20.32
C TYR A 857 -5.16 -24.28 -19.14
N GLY A 858 -6.12 -25.22 -19.16
CA GLY A 858 -6.36 -26.18 -18.10
C GLY A 858 -6.90 -25.57 -16.79
N GLU A 859 -7.24 -26.43 -15.82
CA GLU A 859 -7.67 -25.98 -14.48
C GLU A 859 -6.48 -25.58 -13.60
N THR A 860 -5.41 -26.38 -13.62
CA THR A 860 -4.22 -26.18 -12.78
C THR A 860 -3.00 -25.71 -13.56
N GLY A 861 -3.05 -25.78 -14.90
CA GLY A 861 -1.88 -25.63 -15.77
C GLY A 861 -0.92 -26.84 -15.76
N TYR A 862 -1.23 -27.90 -15.01
CA TYR A 862 -0.45 -29.14 -14.96
C TYR A 862 -1.03 -30.22 -15.86
N MET A 863 -0.15 -31.05 -16.39
CA MET A 863 -0.51 -32.29 -17.07
C MET A 863 0.41 -33.43 -16.65
N LEU A 864 -0.10 -34.65 -16.74
CA LEU A 864 0.70 -35.85 -16.67
C LEU A 864 1.21 -36.19 -18.08
N LEU A 865 2.53 -36.21 -18.21
CA LEU A 865 3.22 -36.72 -19.38
C LEU A 865 3.53 -38.20 -19.16
N SER A 866 2.99 -39.09 -19.99
CA SER A 866 3.21 -40.54 -19.93
C SER A 866 3.79 -41.08 -21.23
N ALA A 867 5.04 -41.54 -21.21
CA ALA A 867 5.66 -42.24 -22.33
C ALA A 867 5.45 -43.75 -22.22
N LYS A 868 4.77 -44.32 -23.22
CA LYS A 868 4.39 -45.72 -23.32
C LYS A 868 5.28 -46.42 -24.33
N MET A 869 6.41 -46.95 -23.87
CA MET A 869 7.40 -47.61 -24.71
C MET A 869 6.86 -48.91 -25.29
N TYR A 870 6.87 -49.02 -26.62
CA TYR A 870 6.48 -50.23 -27.32
C TYR A 870 7.49 -51.36 -27.05
N PRO A 871 7.05 -52.62 -26.96
CA PRO A 871 7.94 -53.76 -26.81
C PRO A 871 8.57 -54.17 -28.16
N VAL A 872 9.17 -53.22 -28.89
CA VAL A 872 9.87 -53.44 -30.16
C VAL A 872 11.27 -52.84 -30.17
N SER A 873 12.15 -53.36 -31.02
CA SER A 873 13.44 -52.74 -31.35
C SER A 873 13.26 -51.55 -32.30
N GLN A 874 14.33 -50.79 -32.54
CA GLN A 874 14.30 -49.68 -33.51
C GLN A 874 13.86 -50.12 -34.91
N ASN A 875 14.06 -51.38 -35.30
CA ASN A 875 13.62 -51.92 -36.59
C ASN A 875 12.18 -52.44 -36.58
N GLY A 876 11.39 -52.15 -35.55
CA GLY A 876 10.00 -52.58 -35.42
C GLY A 876 9.81 -54.07 -35.07
N ARG A 877 10.86 -54.79 -34.66
CA ARG A 877 10.77 -56.21 -34.29
C ARG A 877 10.44 -56.38 -32.81
N LEU A 878 9.54 -57.31 -32.46
CA LEU A 878 9.21 -57.58 -31.06
C LEU A 878 10.44 -57.94 -30.21
N LEU A 879 10.52 -57.37 -29.01
CA LEU A 879 11.55 -57.68 -28.03
C LEU A 879 11.43 -59.09 -27.48
N ALA A 880 12.57 -59.77 -27.28
CA ALA A 880 12.60 -61.09 -26.66
C ALA A 880 12.15 -61.01 -25.19
N THR A 881 11.65 -62.12 -24.65
CA THR A 881 11.36 -62.21 -23.21
C THR A 881 12.65 -62.05 -22.41
N GLY A 882 12.73 -61.05 -21.54
CA GLY A 882 13.93 -60.73 -20.77
C GLY A 882 13.90 -59.33 -20.12
N PRO A 883 14.89 -59.00 -19.29
CA PRO A 883 15.05 -57.67 -18.71
C PRO A 883 15.70 -56.68 -19.68
N TYR A 884 15.21 -55.44 -19.66
CA TYR A 884 15.72 -54.31 -20.43
C TYR A 884 15.97 -53.11 -19.51
N ILE A 885 16.96 -52.29 -19.88
CA ILE A 885 17.37 -51.10 -19.15
C ILE A 885 16.81 -49.87 -19.87
N TYR A 886 16.03 -49.06 -19.16
CA TYR A 886 15.42 -47.83 -19.67
C TYR A 886 16.10 -46.64 -19.03
N GLN A 887 16.74 -45.79 -19.83
CA GLN A 887 17.25 -44.50 -19.40
C GLN A 887 16.27 -43.42 -19.83
N VAL A 888 15.56 -42.84 -18.88
CA VAL A 888 14.53 -41.82 -19.11
C VAL A 888 15.09 -40.46 -18.73
N THR A 889 14.94 -39.48 -19.61
CA THR A 889 15.30 -38.09 -19.34
C THR A 889 14.14 -37.20 -19.75
N VAL A 890 13.69 -36.34 -18.83
CA VAL A 890 12.71 -35.29 -19.08
C VAL A 890 13.33 -33.95 -18.71
N VAL A 891 13.35 -33.03 -19.67
CA VAL A 891 13.81 -31.64 -19.50
C VAL A 891 12.61 -30.73 -19.68
N GLU A 892 12.35 -29.88 -18.70
CA GLU A 892 11.32 -28.84 -18.76
C GLU A 892 12.03 -27.49 -18.86
N GLU A 893 11.66 -26.71 -19.87
CA GLU A 893 12.27 -25.40 -20.10
C GLU A 893 11.68 -24.35 -19.16
N LYS A 894 12.41 -23.24 -18.97
CA LYS A 894 11.86 -22.09 -18.25
C LYS A 894 10.64 -21.55 -19.00
N TYR A 895 9.51 -21.43 -18.32
CA TYR A 895 8.23 -21.03 -18.93
C TYR A 895 7.38 -20.24 -17.93
N ALA A 896 6.35 -19.55 -18.42
CA ALA A 896 5.34 -18.92 -17.58
C ALA A 896 3.97 -19.27 -18.16
N SER A 897 3.11 -19.91 -17.36
CA SER A 897 1.78 -20.33 -17.79
C SER A 897 0.71 -19.39 -17.22
N CYS A 898 -0.33 -19.10 -17.99
CA CYS A 898 -1.49 -18.37 -17.49
C CYS A 898 -2.52 -19.35 -16.91
N VAL A 899 -2.77 -19.27 -15.59
CA VAL A 899 -3.66 -20.18 -14.86
C VAL A 899 -4.73 -19.39 -14.11
N VAL A 900 -5.85 -20.02 -13.78
CA VAL A 900 -6.87 -19.43 -12.89
C VAL A 900 -6.62 -19.93 -11.48
N SER A 901 -6.41 -19.02 -10.56
CA SER A 901 -6.46 -19.33 -9.13
C SER A 901 -7.38 -18.33 -8.42
N ASN A 902 -8.24 -18.86 -7.56
CA ASN A 902 -9.34 -18.15 -6.89
C ASN A 902 -10.23 -17.31 -7.84
N GLY A 903 -10.57 -17.86 -9.01
CA GLY A 903 -11.43 -17.21 -9.99
C GLY A 903 -10.77 -16.07 -10.78
N SER A 904 -9.48 -15.77 -10.57
CA SER A 904 -8.74 -14.74 -11.32
C SER A 904 -7.54 -15.32 -12.10
N PRO A 905 -7.30 -14.88 -13.35
CA PRO A 905 -6.15 -15.31 -14.14
C PRO A 905 -4.83 -14.71 -13.61
N GLN A 906 -3.81 -15.54 -13.46
CA GLN A 906 -2.49 -15.16 -12.94
C GLN A 906 -1.35 -15.93 -13.63
N TRP A 907 -0.17 -15.33 -13.66
CA TRP A 907 1.04 -15.96 -14.22
C TRP A 907 1.68 -16.92 -13.22
N LEU A 908 1.85 -18.18 -13.63
CA LEU A 908 2.57 -19.22 -12.91
C LEU A 908 3.98 -19.37 -13.51
N PRO A 909 5.04 -18.87 -12.83
CA PRO A 909 6.41 -19.05 -13.31
C PRO A 909 6.88 -20.50 -13.10
N ILE A 910 7.54 -21.05 -14.10
CA ILE A 910 8.11 -22.40 -14.10
C ILE A 910 9.60 -22.29 -14.39
N ASP A 911 10.41 -22.81 -13.47
CA ASP A 911 11.85 -22.87 -13.64
C ASP A 911 12.29 -24.08 -14.48
N TYR A 912 13.48 -23.96 -15.05
CA TYR A 912 14.11 -25.05 -15.77
C TYR A 912 14.32 -26.26 -14.85
N SER A 913 13.88 -27.45 -15.28
CA SER A 913 14.08 -28.69 -14.54
C SER A 913 14.60 -29.82 -15.44
N ARG A 914 15.46 -30.68 -14.89
CA ARG A 914 15.96 -31.88 -15.59
C ARG A 914 15.94 -33.09 -14.68
N THR A 915 15.13 -34.08 -15.05
CA THR A 915 15.07 -35.38 -14.37
C THR A 915 15.70 -36.44 -15.27
N ALA A 916 16.61 -37.24 -14.73
CA ALA A 916 17.24 -38.33 -15.47
C ALA A 916 17.35 -39.57 -14.57
N GLU A 917 16.64 -40.63 -14.93
CA GLU A 917 16.53 -41.86 -14.14
C GLU A 917 16.79 -43.10 -14.99
N THR A 918 17.21 -44.19 -14.35
CA THR A 918 17.47 -45.48 -14.99
C THR A 918 16.65 -46.57 -14.32
N TYR A 919 15.88 -47.32 -15.11
CA TYR A 919 15.05 -48.42 -14.64
C TYR A 919 15.43 -49.73 -15.31
N VAL A 920 15.25 -50.83 -14.59
CA VAL A 920 15.27 -52.17 -15.16
C VAL A 920 13.85 -52.73 -15.14
N ARG A 921 13.34 -53.14 -16.30
CA ARG A 921 11.99 -53.71 -16.46
C ARG A 921 12.02 -54.93 -17.37
N GLY A 922 11.28 -55.96 -16.97
CA GLY A 922 11.17 -57.21 -17.73
C GLY A 922 10.02 -57.18 -18.74
N TYR A 923 10.19 -57.87 -19.85
CA TYR A 923 9.13 -58.20 -20.79
C TYR A 923 8.97 -59.73 -20.83
N ARG A 924 7.74 -60.24 -20.63
CA ARG A 924 7.41 -61.67 -20.80
C ARG A 924 6.18 -61.80 -21.69
N ARG A 925 6.37 -62.42 -22.87
CA ARG A 925 5.28 -62.74 -23.79
C ARG A 925 4.38 -63.84 -23.22
N VAL A 926 3.07 -63.61 -23.24
CA VAL A 926 2.07 -64.68 -23.11
C VAL A 926 1.90 -65.27 -24.52
N LYS A 927 1.88 -66.61 -24.63
CA LYS A 927 1.63 -67.30 -25.90
C LYS A 927 0.14 -67.47 -26.14
#